data_AF-A0A1B2DE66-F1
#
_entry.id   AF-A0A1B2DE66-F1
#
_cell.length_a   1.000
_cell.length_b   1.000
_cell.length_c   1.000
_cell.angle_alpha   90.00
_cell.angle_beta   90.00
_cell.angle_gamma   90.00
#
_symmetry.space_group_name_H-M   'P 1'
#
loop_
_entity.id
_entity.type
_entity.pdbx_description
1 polymer ?
#
loop_
_entity_poly.entity_id
_entity_poly.type
_entity_poly.pdbx_seq_one_letter_code
_entity_poly.pdbx_strand_id
1 'polypeptide(L)'
;MNDFIKRNLVFVLCLTLVLSAGTIGFVYPASAATLLEDSFDGGAGNWTSTSGSWSVVQDSGNAVYSQTGTSEGRTSAGSQTWTDYAVEADVKIVDFNGSTRTYVAGRYVDGNNFYAASLYNSSGGTLEIRKKVSGSTTTIASKTNFGLATGVWYKVKLELSGTSIKLYVNGQLELSATDSSLAAGAAGLVTFKSIAKFDNVSVTNSTSVPSTPSPTVAPTPTPTAQPTTAPSTSPTTAPTPTPSPSPTSGTTSEYQLTGFSIGNTGGGSIAETDSQYIKVYNATDLAAALKKGSGYKVVEIMNDLDLGWNEIPAAAKVSPFASHNSALTHPVLLNTGVSKITVDGFTNLTIFSANGAKIKHAAFTFKRSTNVIIRNLEFDELWEWDEATKGDYDKNDWDYITIEESSKFWIDHCTFHKAYDGLVDVKKGSNGVTISWSSFLGDDGSAGSWVTQQINALEANQSAYPMYAFLRSSAVGLSKDDIIAVAASQKKGHLVGSTEFASDNAALEVTLHHNYYQDQQDRMPRLRAGNAHAYNIVMDSAGAWNARSRITSAMETAISGNGYHFGVTSNGAISTENGAVLVEKSVIIDVYYPLRNNQKDASLPDYTGKIAAIDTIYSLDGTTFRGNSDTAGSPLSPVPAAIKPFSWNGFTTLPYSYTADDPATLKARLMAANGAGAGKLSWAKANWLQTS
;
A
#
# COMPACT_ATOMS: atom_id res chain seq x y z
N MET A 1 -22.71 24.72 68.64
CA MET A 1 -22.34 24.50 70.06
C MET A 1 -21.58 23.19 70.14
N ASN A 2 -20.26 23.32 70.38
CA ASN A 2 -19.32 22.43 71.10
C ASN A 2 -19.23 20.94 70.69
N ASP A 3 -18.08 20.27 70.54
CA ASP A 3 -16.64 20.54 70.72
C ASP A 3 -15.90 19.42 69.92
N PHE A 4 -14.97 19.69 68.99
CA PHE A 4 -13.51 19.84 69.14
C PHE A 4 -12.69 18.56 69.56
N ILE A 5 -11.79 18.14 68.64
CA ILE A 5 -10.38 17.64 68.82
C ILE A 5 -9.99 16.15 68.58
N LYS A 6 -9.18 15.98 67.50
CA LYS A 6 -8.02 15.07 67.22
C LYS A 6 -8.29 13.54 67.10
N ARG A 7 -7.70 12.80 66.15
CA ARG A 7 -6.26 12.65 65.89
C ARG A 7 -6.03 11.70 64.67
N ASN A 8 -5.05 12.01 63.82
CA ASN A 8 -4.56 11.15 62.73
C ASN A 8 -4.02 9.79 63.23
N LEU A 9 -4.35 8.68 62.55
CA LEU A 9 -3.40 7.59 62.29
C LEU A 9 -3.90 6.67 61.16
N VAL A 10 -3.06 6.51 60.15
CA VAL A 10 -3.22 5.63 58.98
C VAL A 10 -3.09 4.17 59.41
N PHE A 11 -4.06 3.32 59.04
CA PHE A 11 -3.96 1.87 59.14
C PHE A 11 -3.93 1.27 57.72
N VAL A 12 -2.79 0.69 57.36
CA VAL A 12 -2.62 -0.19 56.21
C VAL A 12 -2.85 -1.62 56.72
N LEU A 13 -3.81 -2.33 56.15
CA LEU A 13 -3.98 -3.77 56.35
C LEU A 13 -3.97 -4.46 54.98
N CYS A 14 -2.91 -5.23 54.74
CA CYS A 14 -2.77 -6.11 53.58
C CYS A 14 -3.86 -7.21 53.59
N LEU A 15 -4.56 -7.34 52.47
CA LEU A 15 -5.26 -8.57 52.10
C LEU A 15 -4.78 -8.98 50.70
N THR A 16 -4.02 -10.07 50.66
CA THR A 16 -3.55 -10.74 49.45
C THR A 16 -4.70 -11.47 48.77
N LEU A 17 -5.06 -11.07 47.56
CA LEU A 17 -5.86 -11.85 46.62
C LEU A 17 -4.96 -12.21 45.42
N VAL A 18 -4.68 -13.49 45.26
CA VAL A 18 -3.95 -14.04 44.11
C VAL A 18 -4.92 -14.07 42.92
N LEU A 19 -4.73 -13.17 41.95
CA LEU A 19 -5.28 -13.33 40.60
C LEU A 19 -4.14 -13.66 39.64
N SER A 20 -4.21 -14.86 39.06
CA SER A 20 -3.45 -15.26 37.89
C SER A 20 -3.88 -14.41 36.69
N ALA A 21 -3.10 -13.37 36.38
CA ALA A 21 -3.26 -12.60 35.15
C ALA A 21 -2.67 -13.40 33.98
N GLY A 22 -3.54 -13.98 33.16
CA GLY A 22 -3.18 -14.38 31.81
C GLY A 22 -2.81 -13.14 31.00
N THR A 23 -1.62 -13.15 30.41
CA THR A 23 -1.07 -12.09 29.58
C THR A 23 -1.93 -11.89 28.34
N ILE A 24 -2.70 -10.81 28.30
CA ILE A 24 -3.38 -10.29 27.11
C ILE A 24 -2.31 -9.59 26.28
N GLY A 25 -1.92 -10.19 25.16
CA GLY A 25 -1.00 -9.60 24.20
C GLY A 25 -1.71 -8.54 23.36
N PHE A 26 -1.33 -7.28 23.54
CA PHE A 26 -1.67 -6.21 22.60
C PHE A 26 -0.85 -6.41 21.32
N VAL A 27 -1.52 -6.54 20.17
CA VAL A 27 -0.87 -6.47 18.85
C VAL A 27 -1.03 -5.03 18.36
N TYR A 28 0.06 -4.28 18.36
CA TYR A 28 0.15 -2.96 17.72
C TYR A 28 0.31 -3.13 16.20
N PRO A 29 -0.15 -2.18 15.36
CA PRO A 29 0.21 -2.18 13.94
C PRO A 29 1.73 -2.14 13.82
N ALA A 30 2.29 -2.93 12.90
CA ALA A 30 3.72 -2.93 12.64
C ALA A 30 4.12 -1.63 11.95
N SER A 31 4.38 -0.59 12.76
CA SER A 31 5.29 0.48 12.37
C SER A 31 6.61 -0.17 11.95
N ALA A 32 7.28 0.36 10.92
CA ALA A 32 8.69 0.05 10.70
C ALA A 32 9.41 0.19 12.04
N ALA A 33 9.85 -0.93 12.63
CA ALA A 33 10.31 -0.91 14.00
C ALA A 33 11.39 0.16 14.14
N THR A 34 11.14 1.16 14.98
CA THR A 34 12.14 2.15 15.33
C THR A 34 13.30 1.38 15.96
N LEU A 35 14.44 1.40 15.27
CA LEU A 35 15.67 0.80 15.73
C LEU A 35 16.41 1.72 16.70
N LEU A 36 16.30 3.03 16.48
CA LEU A 36 16.90 4.07 17.30
C LEU A 36 16.13 5.38 17.11
N GLU A 37 15.88 6.11 18.20
CA GLU A 37 15.38 7.49 18.20
C GLU A 37 16.22 8.30 19.18
N ASP A 38 16.59 9.52 18.81
CA ASP A 38 17.35 10.43 19.67
C ASP A 38 16.99 11.90 19.36
N SER A 39 16.28 12.55 20.29
CA SER A 39 16.04 14.01 20.31
C SER A 39 17.13 14.76 21.09
N PHE A 40 18.13 14.04 21.62
CA PHE A 40 19.22 14.59 22.44
C PHE A 40 18.84 15.32 23.73
N ASP A 41 17.55 15.38 24.11
CA ASP A 41 17.08 15.93 25.39
C ASP A 41 17.68 15.20 26.61
N GLY A 42 17.95 13.89 26.45
CA GLY A 42 18.63 13.05 27.45
C GLY A 42 20.16 13.04 27.34
N GLY A 43 20.75 13.82 26.43
CA GLY A 43 22.16 13.76 26.06
C GLY A 43 22.46 12.76 24.94
N ALA A 44 23.72 12.72 24.48
CA ALA A 44 24.15 11.88 23.34
C ALA A 44 24.77 10.54 23.77
N GLY A 45 24.28 9.92 24.85
CA GLY A 45 24.86 8.69 25.42
C GLY A 45 24.83 7.47 24.49
N ASN A 46 23.94 7.46 23.50
CA ASN A 46 23.80 6.41 22.50
C ASN A 46 24.80 6.54 21.34
N TRP A 47 25.55 7.64 21.28
CA TRP A 47 26.42 8.00 20.17
C TRP A 47 27.89 7.86 20.53
N THR A 48 28.62 7.12 19.71
CA THR A 48 30.08 6.97 19.84
C THR A 48 30.78 7.90 18.88
N SER A 49 31.34 8.98 19.40
CA SER A 49 32.21 9.86 18.61
C SER A 49 33.58 9.21 18.39
N THR A 50 34.02 9.18 17.13
CA THR A 50 35.36 8.69 16.75
C THR A 50 36.29 9.82 16.33
N SER A 51 35.75 10.97 15.92
CA SER A 51 36.50 12.19 15.63
C SER A 51 35.63 13.45 15.72
N GLY A 52 36.26 14.61 15.84
CA GLY A 52 35.60 15.91 15.95
C GLY A 52 35.19 16.26 17.38
N SER A 53 34.63 17.46 17.53
CA SER A 53 34.21 17.99 18.84
C SER A 53 32.69 18.00 18.91
N TRP A 54 32.14 16.96 19.55
CA TRP A 54 30.70 16.74 19.64
C TRP A 54 30.17 17.02 21.05
N SER A 55 29.08 17.75 21.13
CA SER A 55 28.41 18.05 22.39
C SER A 55 26.93 18.35 22.16
N VAL A 56 26.08 18.00 23.11
CA VAL A 56 24.69 18.48 23.12
C VAL A 56 24.68 19.93 23.60
N VAL A 57 24.06 20.82 22.82
CA VAL A 57 23.96 22.26 23.07
C VAL A 57 22.51 22.73 22.91
N GLN A 58 22.19 23.92 23.42
CA GLN A 58 20.87 24.52 23.22
C GLN A 58 20.82 25.30 21.89
N ASP A 59 19.76 25.09 21.10
CA ASP A 59 19.42 25.89 19.92
C ASP A 59 17.94 26.27 19.97
N SER A 60 17.65 27.56 20.19
CA SER A 60 16.28 28.08 20.31
C SER A 60 15.40 27.36 21.36
N GLY A 61 16.00 26.82 22.43
CA GLY A 61 15.29 26.13 23.51
C GLY A 61 15.23 24.61 23.37
N ASN A 62 15.77 24.04 22.29
CA ASN A 62 15.88 22.59 22.08
C ASN A 62 17.31 22.10 22.29
N ALA A 63 17.47 20.91 22.88
CA ALA A 63 18.76 20.24 22.95
C ALA A 63 19.11 19.63 21.59
N VAL A 64 20.27 19.97 21.02
CA VAL A 64 20.69 19.47 19.70
C VAL A 64 22.13 18.96 19.77
N TYR A 65 22.43 17.91 19.02
CA TYR A 65 23.78 17.36 18.96
C TYR A 65 24.62 18.13 17.95
N SER A 66 25.61 18.86 18.46
CA SER A 66 26.42 19.77 17.67
C SER A 66 27.83 19.26 17.52
N GLN A 67 28.29 19.25 16.27
CA GLN A 67 29.70 19.26 15.96
C GLN A 67 30.15 20.73 15.89
N THR A 68 31.22 21.08 16.59
CA THR A 68 31.75 22.46 16.69
C THR A 68 33.14 22.70 16.08
N GLY A 69 33.85 21.66 15.66
CA GLY A 69 35.21 21.74 15.11
C GLY A 69 35.27 21.69 13.57
N THR A 70 36.26 22.32 12.97
CA THR A 70 36.43 22.37 11.49
C THR A 70 37.28 21.21 10.92
N SER A 71 37.60 20.21 11.73
CA SER A 71 38.13 18.91 11.29
C SER A 71 36.98 17.97 10.91
N GLU A 72 37.28 16.84 10.25
CA GLU A 72 36.25 15.83 9.98
C GLU A 72 35.69 15.27 11.30
N GLY A 73 34.41 15.50 11.55
CA GLY A 73 33.70 14.99 12.71
C GLY A 73 32.94 13.73 12.35
N ARG A 74 33.03 12.69 13.17
CA ARG A 74 32.34 11.41 12.95
C ARG A 74 31.78 10.88 14.25
N THR A 75 30.51 10.51 14.22
CA THR A 75 29.83 9.85 15.32
C THR A 75 28.83 8.84 14.75
N SER A 76 28.64 7.73 15.46
CA SER A 76 27.77 6.64 15.02
C SER A 76 26.99 6.05 16.16
N ALA A 77 25.81 5.51 15.85
CA ALA A 77 24.91 4.86 16.79
C ALA A 77 24.21 3.67 16.14
N GLY A 78 23.89 2.65 16.95
CA GLY A 78 23.20 1.45 16.48
C GLY A 78 24.13 0.28 16.12
N SER A 79 23.58 -0.70 15.40
CA SER A 79 24.26 -1.98 15.14
C SER A 79 25.02 -2.00 13.81
N GLN A 80 26.20 -2.62 13.82
CA GLN A 80 26.97 -2.92 12.61
C GLN A 80 26.32 -3.97 11.70
N THR A 81 25.27 -4.65 12.18
CA THR A 81 24.56 -5.69 11.43
C THR A 81 23.34 -5.18 10.68
N TRP A 82 23.00 -3.89 10.77
CA TRP A 82 21.85 -3.33 10.06
C TRP A 82 22.11 -3.29 8.56
N THR A 83 21.22 -3.90 7.78
CA THR A 83 21.32 -4.01 6.32
C THR A 83 20.39 -3.02 5.63
N ASP A 84 19.09 -3.14 5.91
CA ASP A 84 18.03 -2.39 5.25
C ASP A 84 17.30 -1.50 6.26
N TYR A 85 17.53 -0.20 6.16
CA TYR A 85 17.02 0.79 7.09
C TYR A 85 17.11 2.20 6.51
N ALA A 86 16.32 3.10 7.10
CA ALA A 86 16.41 4.52 6.84
C ALA A 86 17.01 5.23 8.06
N VAL A 87 17.96 6.14 7.83
CA VAL A 87 18.42 7.11 8.83
C VAL A 87 17.85 8.46 8.45
N GLU A 88 17.06 9.04 9.34
CA GLU A 88 16.49 10.37 9.18
C GLU A 88 16.97 11.27 10.32
N ALA A 89 17.30 12.52 10.02
CA ALA A 89 17.67 13.52 11.02
C ALA A 89 17.27 14.92 10.55
N ASP A 90 16.92 15.79 11.49
CA ASP A 90 16.91 17.23 11.23
C ASP A 90 18.36 17.73 11.25
N VAL A 91 18.76 18.45 10.21
CA VAL A 91 20.14 18.91 9.99
C VAL A 91 20.15 20.43 9.79
N LYS A 92 20.89 21.14 10.64
CA LYS A 92 21.16 22.57 10.49
C LYS A 92 22.65 22.82 10.30
N ILE A 93 22.98 23.33 9.12
CA ILE A 93 24.36 23.61 8.73
C ILE A 93 24.70 25.03 9.15
N VAL A 94 25.78 25.19 9.90
CA VAL A 94 26.17 26.50 10.45
C VAL A 94 27.13 27.22 9.50
N ASP A 95 27.99 26.49 8.79
CA ASP A 95 28.94 27.06 7.85
C ASP A 95 28.99 26.34 6.48
N PHE A 96 28.86 27.13 5.42
CA PHE A 96 29.21 26.71 4.07
C PHE A 96 30.38 27.54 3.58
N ASN A 97 31.46 26.89 3.16
CA ASN A 97 32.65 27.58 2.62
C ASN A 97 32.99 27.18 1.17
N GLY A 98 32.06 26.55 0.45
CA GLY A 98 32.33 26.05 -0.90
C GLY A 98 33.07 24.71 -0.96
N SER A 99 33.47 24.14 0.19
CA SER A 99 34.15 22.83 0.25
C SER A 99 33.67 21.91 1.38
N THR A 100 33.00 22.47 2.40
CA THR A 100 32.44 21.73 3.54
C THR A 100 31.26 20.87 3.18
N ARG A 101 31.10 19.71 3.82
CA ARG A 101 29.92 18.85 3.62
C ARG A 101 29.38 18.30 4.93
N THR A 102 28.07 18.14 5.03
CA THR A 102 27.41 17.52 6.17
C THR A 102 26.65 16.28 5.70
N TYR A 103 26.80 15.18 6.44
CA TYR A 103 26.28 13.87 6.07
C TYR A 103 25.33 13.30 7.12
N VAL A 104 24.20 12.77 6.65
CA VAL A 104 23.48 11.68 7.32
C VAL A 104 23.97 10.38 6.67
N ALA A 105 24.58 9.50 7.46
CA ALA A 105 25.26 8.32 6.97
C ALA A 105 24.55 7.03 7.39
N GLY A 106 24.65 6.03 6.52
CA GLY A 106 24.15 4.68 6.76
C GLY A 106 25.06 3.64 6.14
N ARG A 107 24.85 2.39 6.51
CA ARG A 107 25.83 1.29 6.49
C ARG A 107 27.21 1.77 6.93
N TYR A 108 27.26 2.54 8.02
CA TYR A 108 28.49 3.10 8.57
C TYR A 108 29.26 2.00 9.31
N VAL A 109 30.30 1.48 8.68
CA VAL A 109 31.18 0.47 9.29
C VAL A 109 32.28 1.16 10.09
N ASP A 110 32.94 2.13 9.46
CA ASP A 110 33.99 2.95 10.06
C ASP A 110 34.18 4.25 9.25
N GLY A 111 35.15 5.08 9.66
CA GLY A 111 35.43 6.36 8.98
C GLY A 111 35.93 6.25 7.52
N ASN A 112 36.16 5.04 7.02
CA ASN A 112 36.60 4.74 5.66
C ASN A 112 35.53 4.01 4.83
N ASN A 113 34.41 3.60 5.44
CA ASN A 113 33.39 2.74 4.84
C ASN A 113 31.97 3.15 5.27
N PHE A 114 31.26 3.91 4.43
CA PHE A 114 29.85 4.31 4.64
C PHE A 114 29.17 4.83 3.36
N TYR A 115 27.84 4.80 3.32
CA TYR A 115 27.04 5.63 2.40
C TYR A 115 26.60 6.93 3.09
N ALA A 116 26.43 8.00 2.32
CA ALA A 116 26.07 9.31 2.85
C ALA A 116 25.06 10.06 1.98
N ALA A 117 24.02 10.56 2.64
CA ALA A 117 23.21 11.69 2.21
C ALA A 117 24.00 12.98 2.46
N SER A 118 24.50 13.62 1.42
CA SER A 118 25.45 14.73 1.50
C SER A 118 24.86 16.07 1.12
N LEU A 119 24.94 17.02 2.05
CA LEU A 119 24.56 18.42 1.87
C LEU A 119 25.84 19.25 1.73
N TYR A 120 25.94 19.95 0.60
CA TYR A 120 27.11 20.73 0.19
C TYR A 120 26.66 22.05 -0.44
N ASN A 121 27.43 23.13 -0.34
CA ASN A 121 27.11 24.36 -1.05
C ASN A 121 28.36 25.01 -1.64
N SER A 122 28.48 24.99 -2.97
CA SER A 122 29.46 25.79 -3.73
C SER A 122 28.86 26.69 -4.80
N SER A 123 27.56 26.63 -5.06
CA SER A 123 26.83 27.40 -6.07
C SER A 123 25.33 27.08 -5.97
N GLY A 124 24.64 27.60 -4.94
CA GLY A 124 23.19 27.43 -4.80
C GLY A 124 22.73 26.11 -4.13
N GLY A 125 23.62 25.41 -3.42
CA GLY A 125 23.32 24.16 -2.72
C GLY A 125 23.29 22.93 -3.64
N THR A 126 23.91 21.84 -3.20
CA THR A 126 23.99 20.58 -3.92
C THR A 126 23.71 19.43 -2.96
N LEU A 127 22.83 18.54 -3.38
CA LEU A 127 22.58 17.26 -2.75
C LEU A 127 23.39 16.18 -3.46
N GLU A 128 23.98 15.25 -2.71
CA GLU A 128 24.72 14.13 -3.26
C GLU A 128 24.37 12.84 -2.51
N ILE A 129 24.23 11.72 -3.22
CA ILE A 129 24.43 10.39 -2.63
C ILE A 129 25.90 10.05 -2.85
N ARG A 130 26.62 9.78 -1.77
CA ARG A 130 28.05 9.44 -1.80
C ARG A 130 28.28 8.08 -1.17
N LYS A 131 29.34 7.40 -1.63
CA LYS A 131 29.90 6.23 -0.97
C LYS A 131 31.36 6.49 -0.60
N LYS A 132 31.78 5.99 0.55
CA LYS A 132 33.19 5.89 0.93
C LYS A 132 33.52 4.41 1.09
N VAL A 133 34.51 3.91 0.38
CA VAL A 133 34.94 2.50 0.43
C VAL A 133 36.46 2.48 0.47
N SER A 134 37.04 1.80 1.46
CA SER A 134 38.50 1.76 1.66
C SER A 134 39.14 3.15 1.68
N GLY A 135 38.44 4.14 2.24
CA GLY A 135 38.91 5.52 2.38
C GLY A 135 38.68 6.41 1.16
N SER A 136 38.32 5.85 0.01
CA SER A 136 38.03 6.60 -1.23
C SER A 136 36.56 7.00 -1.30
N THR A 137 36.29 8.28 -1.56
CA THR A 137 34.93 8.83 -1.63
C THR A 137 34.49 9.06 -3.08
N THR A 138 33.33 8.52 -3.46
CA THR A 138 32.72 8.67 -4.79
C THR A 138 31.31 9.23 -4.67
N THR A 139 30.95 10.22 -5.50
CA THR A 139 29.56 10.65 -5.68
C THR A 139 28.88 9.71 -6.68
N ILE A 140 27.75 9.13 -6.30
CA ILE A 140 27.00 8.17 -7.14
C ILE A 140 25.67 8.75 -7.66
N ALA A 141 25.16 9.82 -7.04
CA ALA A 141 24.08 10.64 -7.59
C ALA A 141 24.22 12.09 -7.08
N SER A 142 23.79 13.08 -7.85
CA SER A 142 23.88 14.50 -7.46
C SER A 142 22.75 15.36 -8.05
N LYS A 143 22.30 16.36 -7.30
CA LYS A 143 21.36 17.41 -7.73
C LYS A 143 21.90 18.78 -7.32
N THR A 144 22.14 19.65 -8.28
CA THR A 144 22.63 21.03 -8.07
C THR A 144 21.45 22.00 -7.94
N ASN A 145 21.71 23.20 -7.42
CA ASN A 145 20.73 24.29 -7.26
C ASN A 145 19.53 23.91 -6.37
N PHE A 146 19.75 23.12 -5.31
CA PHE A 146 18.68 22.75 -4.37
C PHE A 146 18.24 23.92 -3.47
N GLY A 147 19.11 24.92 -3.25
CA GLY A 147 18.81 26.05 -2.37
C GLY A 147 19.14 25.80 -0.90
N LEU A 148 20.33 25.22 -0.61
CA LEU A 148 20.80 25.04 0.77
C LEU A 148 21.30 26.36 1.38
N ALA A 149 20.80 26.71 2.55
CA ALA A 149 21.18 27.91 3.31
C ALA A 149 21.71 27.53 4.71
N THR A 150 22.65 28.32 5.22
CA THR A 150 23.13 28.20 6.60
C THR A 150 22.05 28.63 7.58
N GLY A 151 21.97 27.99 8.74
CA GLY A 151 21.03 28.33 9.80
C GLY A 151 19.59 27.84 9.58
N VAL A 152 19.32 27.14 8.48
CA VAL A 152 18.03 26.51 8.17
C VAL A 152 18.09 25.02 8.55
N TRP A 153 17.02 24.52 9.16
CA TRP A 153 16.82 23.09 9.41
C TRP A 153 16.29 22.40 8.17
N TYR A 154 16.92 21.29 7.79
CA TYR A 154 16.48 20.41 6.72
C TYR A 154 16.24 19.01 7.28
N LYS A 155 15.10 18.41 6.95
CA LYS A 155 14.81 17.03 7.35
C LYS A 155 15.40 16.07 6.32
N VAL A 156 16.51 15.41 6.65
CA VAL A 156 17.31 14.63 5.70
C VAL A 156 17.16 13.15 6.01
N LYS A 157 16.75 12.34 5.02
CA LYS A 157 16.64 10.88 5.14
C LYS A 157 17.48 10.16 4.09
N LEU A 158 18.29 9.20 4.54
CA LEU A 158 18.98 8.23 3.70
C LEU A 158 18.33 6.86 3.88
N GLU A 159 17.63 6.38 2.84
CA GLU A 159 17.01 5.05 2.82
C GLU A 159 17.92 4.06 2.10
N LEU A 160 18.17 2.91 2.74
CA LEU A 160 19.03 1.84 2.27
C LEU A 160 18.23 0.54 2.20
N SER A 161 18.11 -0.04 1.01
CA SER A 161 17.29 -1.22 0.77
C SER A 161 17.93 -2.10 -0.30
N GLY A 162 18.51 -3.24 0.10
CA GLY A 162 19.31 -4.07 -0.79
C GLY A 162 20.45 -3.26 -1.42
N THR A 163 20.44 -3.08 -2.74
CA THR A 163 21.39 -2.20 -3.46
C THR A 163 20.84 -0.80 -3.73
N SER A 164 19.57 -0.53 -3.42
CA SER A 164 18.93 0.77 -3.62
C SER A 164 19.31 1.73 -2.49
N ILE A 165 19.63 2.97 -2.87
CA ILE A 165 20.00 4.05 -1.97
C ILE A 165 19.21 5.28 -2.39
N LYS A 166 18.42 5.84 -1.49
CA LYS A 166 17.61 7.03 -1.77
C LYS A 166 17.89 8.13 -0.76
N LEU A 167 17.93 9.36 -1.25
CA LEU A 167 18.05 10.58 -0.46
C LEU A 167 16.73 11.33 -0.53
N TYR A 168 16.19 11.66 0.64
CA TYR A 168 15.07 12.56 0.78
C TYR A 168 15.48 13.82 1.54
N VAL A 169 14.92 14.96 1.16
CA VAL A 169 15.02 16.20 1.92
C VAL A 169 13.62 16.79 2.08
N ASN A 170 13.24 17.15 3.31
CA ASN A 170 11.91 17.65 3.66
C ASN A 170 10.77 16.73 3.22
N GLY A 171 11.00 15.41 3.32
CA GLY A 171 10.03 14.37 2.94
C GLY A 171 9.94 14.08 1.44
N GLN A 172 10.59 14.87 0.57
CA GLN A 172 10.59 14.68 -0.88
C GLN A 172 11.78 13.83 -1.32
N LEU A 173 11.56 12.90 -2.26
CA LEU A 173 12.64 12.11 -2.86
C LEU A 173 13.46 13.01 -3.80
N GLU A 174 14.72 13.23 -3.45
CA GLU A 174 15.60 14.13 -4.19
C GLU A 174 16.58 13.39 -5.11
N LEU A 175 17.10 12.25 -4.66
CA LEU A 175 18.04 11.41 -5.43
C LEU A 175 17.78 9.93 -5.17
N SER A 176 18.09 9.11 -6.18
CA SER A 176 18.15 7.66 -6.09
C SER A 176 19.42 7.15 -6.78
N ALA A 177 20.01 6.09 -6.24
CA ALA A 177 21.18 5.42 -6.78
C ALA A 177 21.11 3.91 -6.49
N THR A 178 21.91 3.13 -7.23
CA THR A 178 22.09 1.70 -6.99
C THR A 178 23.58 1.41 -6.77
N ASP A 179 23.93 0.82 -5.63
CA ASP A 179 25.30 0.40 -5.31
C ASP A 179 25.33 -0.76 -4.31
N SER A 180 26.26 -1.71 -4.50
CA SER A 180 26.40 -2.93 -3.69
C SER A 180 27.70 -2.98 -2.88
N SER A 181 28.48 -1.90 -2.81
CA SER A 181 29.82 -1.92 -2.19
C SER A 181 29.78 -2.11 -0.67
N LEU A 182 28.70 -1.68 -0.01
CA LEU A 182 28.49 -1.83 1.43
C LEU A 182 27.12 -2.45 1.67
N ALA A 183 27.06 -3.55 2.44
CA ALA A 183 25.84 -4.32 2.66
C ALA A 183 25.22 -4.12 4.06
N ALA A 184 26.02 -3.72 5.05
CA ALA A 184 25.56 -3.50 6.42
C ALA A 184 26.41 -2.45 7.15
N GLY A 185 25.89 -1.89 8.24
CA GLY A 185 26.61 -1.00 9.16
C GLY A 185 25.67 -0.15 10.00
N ALA A 186 26.21 0.61 10.94
CA ALA A 186 25.43 1.46 11.85
C ALA A 186 24.92 2.76 11.20
N ALA A 187 24.09 3.53 11.91
CA ALA A 187 23.76 4.91 11.53
C ALA A 187 24.93 5.85 11.91
N GLY A 188 25.12 6.92 11.15
CA GLY A 188 26.20 7.87 11.40
C GLY A 188 25.81 9.32 11.10
N LEU A 189 26.43 10.24 11.84
CA LEU A 189 26.43 11.67 11.54
C LEU A 189 27.88 12.08 11.29
N VAL A 190 28.14 12.69 10.15
CA VAL A 190 29.50 13.03 9.73
C VAL A 190 29.55 14.45 9.19
N THR A 191 30.57 15.20 9.59
CA THR A 191 30.88 16.51 9.02
C THR A 191 32.25 16.46 8.37
N PHE A 192 32.35 16.94 7.12
CA PHE A 192 33.61 17.16 6.44
C PHE A 192 33.94 18.65 6.50
N LYS A 193 34.70 19.00 7.54
CA LYS A 193 35.12 20.38 7.85
C LYS A 193 33.99 21.37 8.08
N SER A 194 32.74 20.90 8.28
CA SER A 194 31.59 21.73 8.66
C SER A 194 31.29 21.67 10.16
N ILE A 195 30.72 22.77 10.63
CA ILE A 195 29.95 22.92 11.86
C ILE A 195 28.49 22.66 11.51
N ALA A 196 27.88 21.69 12.20
CA ALA A 196 26.49 21.33 12.00
C ALA A 196 25.83 20.92 13.33
N LYS A 197 24.52 21.09 13.36
CA LYS A 197 23.64 20.66 14.45
C LYS A 197 22.69 19.60 13.89
N PHE A 198 22.44 18.59 14.70
CA PHE A 198 21.55 17.48 14.37
C PHE A 198 20.53 17.31 15.49
N ASP A 199 19.31 17.01 15.12
CA ASP A 199 18.20 16.78 16.04
C ASP A 199 17.23 15.73 15.47
N ASN A 200 16.34 15.20 16.31
CA ASN A 200 15.28 14.26 15.95
C ASN A 200 15.77 13.11 15.06
N VAL A 201 16.89 12.48 15.45
CA VAL A 201 17.42 11.36 14.68
C VAL A 201 16.50 10.17 14.89
N SER A 202 16.05 9.57 13.78
CA SER A 202 15.32 8.31 13.81
C SER A 202 15.96 7.32 12.83
N VAL A 203 16.07 6.07 13.27
CA VAL A 203 16.46 4.94 12.46
C VAL A 203 15.30 3.98 12.45
N THR A 204 14.75 3.74 11.27
CA THR A 204 13.61 2.84 11.09
C THR A 204 14.02 1.70 10.18
N ASN A 205 13.54 0.48 10.50
CA ASN A 205 13.67 -0.62 9.56
C ASN A 205 12.99 -0.24 8.24
N SER A 206 13.77 -0.16 7.17
CA SER A 206 13.21 -0.15 5.83
C SER A 206 12.83 -1.59 5.62
N THR A 207 11.54 -1.92 5.74
CA THR A 207 11.07 -3.27 5.43
C THR A 207 11.15 -3.49 3.93
N SER A 208 12.38 -3.65 3.43
CA SER A 208 12.71 -4.58 2.37
C SER A 208 13.26 -5.83 3.02
N VAL A 209 12.77 -6.98 2.56
CA VAL A 209 13.24 -8.29 2.99
C VAL A 209 14.76 -8.37 2.77
N PRO A 210 15.55 -8.84 3.76
CA PRO A 210 16.96 -9.09 3.52
C PRO A 210 17.08 -10.14 2.43
N SER A 211 17.79 -9.82 1.36
CA SER A 211 18.30 -10.84 0.44
C SER A 211 19.25 -11.75 1.22
N THR A 212 18.88 -13.01 1.36
CA THR A 212 19.74 -14.06 1.90
C THR A 212 21.04 -14.10 1.09
N PRO A 213 22.23 -14.06 1.70
CA PRO A 213 23.47 -14.18 0.94
C PRO A 213 23.55 -15.57 0.31
N SER A 214 23.75 -15.61 -1.01
CA SER A 214 24.18 -16.81 -1.73
C SER A 214 25.56 -17.26 -1.22
N PRO A 215 25.84 -18.57 -1.15
CA PRO A 215 27.04 -19.09 -0.48
C PRO A 215 28.30 -18.63 -1.20
N THR A 216 29.20 -17.96 -0.48
CA THR A 216 30.56 -17.73 -0.94
C THR A 216 31.32 -19.04 -0.85
N VAL A 217 31.65 -19.62 -2.02
CA VAL A 217 32.67 -20.66 -2.14
C VAL A 217 34.03 -19.97 -1.96
N ALA A 218 34.62 -20.12 -0.78
CA ALA A 218 36.06 -19.97 -0.61
C ALA A 218 36.68 -21.37 -0.47
N PRO A 219 37.81 -21.64 -1.13
CA PRO A 219 38.43 -22.96 -1.10
C PRO A 219 39.12 -23.17 0.24
N THR A 220 38.90 -24.33 0.86
CA THR A 220 39.81 -24.82 1.90
C THR A 220 40.86 -25.71 1.23
N PRO A 221 42.16 -25.40 1.30
CA PRO A 221 43.22 -26.33 0.95
C PRO A 221 43.73 -27.01 2.22
N THR A 222 43.50 -28.31 2.39
CA THR A 222 44.39 -29.17 3.19
C THR A 222 44.29 -30.60 2.65
N PRO A 223 45.41 -31.33 2.52
CA PRO A 223 45.54 -32.44 1.58
C PRO A 223 45.27 -33.80 2.25
N THR A 224 44.67 -34.71 1.49
CA THR A 224 44.71 -36.15 1.84
C THR A 224 45.60 -36.87 0.84
N ALA A 225 46.48 -37.71 1.39
CA ALA A 225 47.52 -38.45 0.71
C ALA A 225 47.03 -39.79 0.13
N GLN A 226 47.82 -40.25 -0.84
CA GLN A 226 48.01 -41.63 -1.34
C GLN A 226 47.04 -42.21 -2.40
N PRO A 227 47.56 -43.13 -3.24
CA PRO A 227 47.45 -43.01 -4.69
C PRO A 227 46.70 -44.19 -5.31
N THR A 228 46.01 -43.94 -6.43
CA THR A 228 45.52 -45.04 -7.26
C THR A 228 46.35 -45.11 -8.54
N THR A 229 46.91 -46.29 -8.74
CA THR A 229 47.78 -46.73 -9.83
C THR A 229 47.00 -46.96 -11.12
N ALA A 230 47.63 -46.55 -12.25
CA ALA A 230 47.47 -47.00 -13.64
C ALA A 230 46.96 -45.93 -14.63
N PRO A 231 47.71 -45.64 -15.72
CA PRO A 231 47.28 -44.72 -16.77
C PRO A 231 46.44 -45.43 -17.82
N SER A 232 45.31 -44.84 -18.21
CA SER A 232 44.59 -45.23 -19.43
C SER A 232 45.01 -44.32 -20.58
N THR A 233 45.44 -44.96 -21.67
CA THR A 233 45.89 -44.34 -22.93
C THR A 233 44.73 -44.28 -23.93
N SER A 234 44.08 -43.11 -24.08
CA SER A 234 43.39 -42.74 -25.33
C SER A 234 42.94 -41.26 -25.31
N PRO A 235 43.08 -40.49 -26.41
CA PRO A 235 42.62 -39.11 -26.49
C PRO A 235 41.15 -39.05 -26.92
N THR A 236 40.29 -38.39 -26.13
CA THR A 236 38.91 -38.09 -26.55
C THR A 236 38.85 -36.68 -27.15
N THR A 237 38.50 -36.65 -28.43
CA THR A 237 38.13 -35.48 -29.22
C THR A 237 36.67 -35.06 -28.99
N ALA A 238 36.42 -33.75 -29.07
CA ALA A 238 35.15 -33.00 -29.20
C ALA A 238 34.54 -32.36 -27.92
N PRO A 239 34.18 -31.06 -27.97
CA PRO A 239 33.54 -30.36 -26.87
C PRO A 239 32.05 -30.72 -26.77
N THR A 240 31.59 -31.04 -25.57
CA THR A 240 30.16 -31.13 -25.23
C THR A 240 29.60 -29.72 -25.04
N PRO A 241 28.59 -29.27 -25.79
CA PRO A 241 27.79 -28.14 -25.36
C PRO A 241 26.84 -28.64 -24.27
N THR A 242 27.26 -28.50 -23.00
CA THR A 242 26.33 -28.66 -21.89
C THR A 242 25.48 -27.38 -21.86
N PRO A 243 24.15 -27.45 -22.09
CA PRO A 243 23.31 -26.29 -21.82
C PRO A 243 23.45 -25.96 -20.35
N SER A 244 23.75 -24.70 -20.06
CA SER A 244 23.59 -24.15 -18.71
C SER A 244 22.21 -24.56 -18.20
N PRO A 245 22.08 -25.05 -16.96
CA PRO A 245 20.76 -25.31 -16.41
C PRO A 245 19.94 -24.03 -16.54
N SER A 246 18.81 -24.14 -17.25
CA SER A 246 17.78 -23.12 -17.22
C SER A 246 17.46 -22.79 -15.77
N PRO A 247 17.22 -21.53 -15.41
CA PRO A 247 16.79 -21.19 -14.06
C PRO A 247 15.57 -22.04 -13.69
N THR A 248 15.63 -22.64 -12.51
CA THR A 248 14.61 -23.52 -11.96
C THR A 248 13.22 -22.89 -12.07
N SER A 249 12.33 -23.52 -12.83
CA SER A 249 10.90 -23.19 -12.95
C SER A 249 10.15 -23.60 -11.68
N GLY A 250 10.30 -22.82 -10.60
CA GLY A 250 9.78 -23.18 -9.28
C GLY A 250 8.91 -22.14 -8.57
N THR A 251 8.68 -20.95 -9.14
CA THR A 251 8.03 -19.83 -8.40
C THR A 251 6.91 -19.09 -9.15
N THR A 252 6.46 -19.54 -10.33
CA THR A 252 5.37 -18.88 -11.09
C THR A 252 4.00 -19.54 -10.91
N SER A 253 3.95 -20.79 -10.44
CA SER A 253 2.72 -21.59 -10.49
C SER A 253 1.59 -21.11 -9.56
N GLU A 254 1.90 -20.34 -8.52
CA GLU A 254 0.91 -19.75 -7.61
C GLU A 254 0.27 -18.45 -8.17
N TYR A 255 0.92 -17.80 -9.14
CA TYR A 255 0.50 -16.54 -9.72
C TYR A 255 -0.18 -16.70 -11.09
N GLN A 256 -0.57 -17.93 -11.42
CA GLN A 256 -1.26 -18.22 -12.66
C GLN A 256 -2.66 -17.62 -12.65
N LEU A 257 -3.12 -17.25 -13.84
CA LEU A 257 -4.50 -16.86 -14.06
C LEU A 257 -5.42 -18.05 -13.73
N THR A 258 -6.40 -17.81 -12.87
CA THR A 258 -7.50 -18.75 -12.58
C THR A 258 -8.84 -18.04 -12.69
N GLY A 259 -9.94 -18.71 -12.35
CA GLY A 259 -11.24 -18.04 -12.27
C GLY A 259 -11.97 -17.91 -13.60
N PHE A 260 -13.02 -17.08 -13.61
CA PHE A 260 -13.85 -16.86 -14.79
C PHE A 260 -13.08 -16.22 -15.95
N SER A 261 -11.91 -15.61 -15.71
CA SER A 261 -11.08 -15.02 -16.76
C SER A 261 -10.15 -16.03 -17.45
N ILE A 262 -10.20 -17.32 -17.09
CA ILE A 262 -9.31 -18.34 -17.67
C ILE A 262 -9.26 -18.32 -19.21
N GLY A 263 -8.06 -18.46 -19.76
CA GLY A 263 -7.79 -18.31 -21.19
C GLY A 263 -7.70 -16.85 -21.65
N ASN A 264 -7.75 -15.87 -20.74
CA ASN A 264 -7.35 -14.51 -21.03
C ASN A 264 -5.84 -14.44 -21.25
N THR A 265 -5.41 -13.91 -22.38
CA THR A 265 -4.00 -13.76 -22.78
C THR A 265 -3.56 -12.30 -22.90
N GLY A 266 -4.47 -11.36 -22.65
CA GLY A 266 -4.21 -9.93 -22.82
C GLY A 266 -3.66 -9.62 -24.21
N GLY A 267 -2.65 -8.74 -24.26
CA GLY A 267 -1.90 -8.42 -25.47
C GLY A 267 -0.99 -9.53 -26.00
N GLY A 268 -0.86 -10.65 -25.27
CA GLY A 268 0.12 -11.70 -25.53
C GLY A 268 1.53 -11.33 -25.04
N SER A 269 2.43 -12.31 -25.12
CA SER A 269 3.86 -12.11 -24.83
C SER A 269 4.57 -11.62 -26.09
N ILE A 270 4.65 -10.30 -26.26
CA ILE A 270 5.36 -9.65 -27.37
C ILE A 270 6.60 -8.92 -26.84
N ALA A 271 7.64 -8.82 -27.67
CA ALA A 271 8.87 -8.13 -27.31
C ALA A 271 8.65 -6.61 -27.21
N GLU A 272 9.43 -5.92 -26.38
CA GLU A 272 9.37 -4.45 -26.30
C GLU A 272 9.79 -3.73 -27.59
N THR A 273 10.41 -4.45 -28.53
CA THR A 273 10.75 -3.97 -29.88
C THR A 273 9.62 -4.13 -30.88
N ASP A 274 8.54 -4.84 -30.51
CA ASP A 274 7.36 -4.99 -31.35
C ASP A 274 6.63 -3.65 -31.50
N SER A 275 6.14 -3.34 -32.70
CA SER A 275 5.45 -2.07 -32.96
C SER A 275 4.11 -1.94 -32.25
N GLN A 276 3.55 -3.04 -31.73
CA GLN A 276 2.33 -3.06 -30.92
C GLN A 276 2.61 -2.91 -29.42
N TYR A 277 3.88 -2.78 -29.02
CA TYR A 277 4.30 -2.48 -27.66
C TYR A 277 4.58 -0.98 -27.51
N ILE A 278 3.99 -0.32 -26.50
CA ILE A 278 4.25 1.09 -26.20
C ILE A 278 4.68 1.27 -24.75
N LYS A 279 5.73 2.07 -24.56
CA LYS A 279 6.18 2.58 -23.26
C LYS A 279 5.55 3.94 -23.03
N VAL A 280 4.91 4.10 -21.87
CA VAL A 280 4.17 5.30 -21.48
C VAL A 280 4.89 5.98 -20.33
N TYR A 281 5.34 7.21 -20.56
CA TYR A 281 6.02 8.04 -19.56
C TYR A 281 5.15 9.19 -19.06
N ASN A 282 4.12 9.57 -19.81
CA ASN A 282 3.26 10.71 -19.51
C ASN A 282 1.85 10.53 -20.09
N ALA A 283 0.95 11.48 -19.79
CA ALA A 283 -0.44 11.44 -20.23
C ALA A 283 -0.63 11.49 -21.76
N THR A 284 0.27 12.13 -22.52
CA THR A 284 0.17 12.16 -23.99
C THR A 284 0.49 10.79 -24.60
N ASP A 285 1.49 10.09 -24.06
CA ASP A 285 1.79 8.71 -24.46
C ASP A 285 0.61 7.79 -24.16
N LEU A 286 0.01 7.92 -22.97
CA LEU A 286 -1.14 7.12 -22.55
C LEU A 286 -2.36 7.39 -23.43
N ALA A 287 -2.61 8.66 -23.78
CA ALA A 287 -3.69 9.05 -24.69
C ALA A 287 -3.50 8.41 -26.07
N ALA A 288 -2.27 8.40 -26.61
CA ALA A 288 -1.96 7.74 -27.87
C ALA A 288 -2.14 6.20 -27.78
N ALA A 289 -1.67 5.59 -26.69
CA ALA A 289 -1.74 4.16 -26.45
C ALA A 289 -3.19 3.65 -26.40
N LEU A 290 -4.05 4.35 -25.67
CA LEU A 290 -5.43 3.93 -25.37
C LEU A 290 -6.47 4.57 -26.28
N LYS A 291 -6.06 5.32 -27.31
CA LYS A 291 -6.97 5.81 -28.34
C LYS A 291 -7.68 4.64 -29.02
N LYS A 292 -9.00 4.73 -29.17
CA LYS A 292 -9.79 3.72 -29.88
C LYS A 292 -9.20 3.44 -31.27
N GLY A 293 -8.90 2.17 -31.54
CA GLY A 293 -8.29 1.74 -32.79
C GLY A 293 -6.78 2.02 -32.91
N SER A 294 -6.08 2.28 -31.81
CA SER A 294 -4.62 2.51 -31.81
C SER A 294 -3.81 1.30 -32.30
N GLY A 295 -4.32 0.09 -32.10
CA GLY A 295 -3.66 -1.16 -32.51
C GLY A 295 -2.60 -1.69 -31.55
N TYR A 296 -2.28 -0.94 -30.49
CA TYR A 296 -1.38 -1.39 -29.42
C TYR A 296 -1.97 -2.57 -28.65
N LYS A 297 -1.09 -3.48 -28.24
CA LYS A 297 -1.40 -4.72 -27.53
C LYS A 297 -0.81 -4.70 -26.13
N VAL A 298 0.35 -4.09 -25.94
CA VAL A 298 0.99 -3.98 -24.63
C VAL A 298 1.31 -2.52 -24.35
N VAL A 299 0.88 -2.05 -23.18
CA VAL A 299 1.12 -0.72 -22.64
C VAL A 299 1.93 -0.88 -21.35
N GLU A 300 3.22 -0.54 -21.39
CA GLU A 300 4.11 -0.52 -20.24
C GLU A 300 4.15 0.88 -19.63
N ILE A 301 3.61 1.04 -18.43
CA ILE A 301 3.71 2.26 -17.64
C ILE A 301 5.10 2.31 -17.00
N MET A 302 5.85 3.37 -17.32
CA MET A 302 7.28 3.44 -17.00
C MET A 302 7.58 4.11 -15.65
N ASN A 303 6.65 4.94 -15.18
CA ASN A 303 6.74 5.75 -13.97
C ASN A 303 5.34 6.14 -13.51
N ASP A 304 5.25 6.74 -12.32
CA ASP A 304 4.00 7.30 -11.81
C ASP A 304 3.41 8.29 -12.81
N LEU A 305 2.08 8.28 -12.94
CA LEU A 305 1.32 9.14 -13.83
C LEU A 305 0.32 9.97 -13.04
N ASP A 306 0.57 11.28 -13.01
CA ASP A 306 -0.37 12.30 -12.54
C ASP A 306 -1.29 12.69 -13.71
N LEU A 307 -2.55 12.26 -13.65
CA LEU A 307 -3.48 12.28 -14.79
C LEU A 307 -4.65 13.25 -14.61
N GLY A 308 -4.57 14.19 -13.69
CA GLY A 308 -5.61 15.18 -13.43
C GLY A 308 -5.86 16.07 -14.65
N TRP A 309 -7.13 16.38 -14.92
CA TRP A 309 -7.50 17.08 -16.16
C TRP A 309 -6.82 18.44 -16.34
N ASN A 310 -6.50 19.12 -15.25
CA ASN A 310 -5.87 20.44 -15.28
C ASN A 310 -4.35 20.36 -15.40
N GLU A 311 -3.72 19.30 -14.89
CA GLU A 311 -2.27 19.11 -14.89
C GLU A 311 -1.73 18.42 -16.14
N ILE A 312 -2.56 17.63 -16.85
CA ILE A 312 -2.11 16.97 -18.08
C ILE A 312 -1.83 17.98 -19.22
N PRO A 313 -0.87 17.69 -20.12
CA PRO A 313 -0.58 18.54 -21.28
C PRO A 313 -1.80 18.72 -22.18
N ALA A 314 -1.90 19.88 -22.85
CA ALA A 314 -2.99 20.16 -23.79
C ALA A 314 -3.13 19.08 -24.89
N ALA A 315 -2.02 18.47 -25.32
CA ALA A 315 -2.00 17.38 -26.30
C ALA A 315 -2.70 16.09 -25.80
N ALA A 316 -2.77 15.88 -24.49
CA ALA A 316 -3.49 14.75 -23.87
C ALA A 316 -4.97 15.05 -23.62
N LYS A 317 -5.43 16.31 -23.71
CA LYS A 317 -6.82 16.73 -23.49
C LYS A 317 -7.74 16.42 -24.69
N VAL A 318 -7.64 15.20 -25.16
CA VAL A 318 -8.40 14.63 -26.28
C VAL A 318 -8.77 13.18 -25.92
N SER A 319 -9.75 12.60 -26.61
CA SER A 319 -10.08 11.18 -26.47
C SER A 319 -8.79 10.33 -26.59
N PRO A 320 -8.54 9.41 -25.63
CA PRO A 320 -9.48 8.78 -24.70
C PRO A 320 -9.75 9.54 -23.39
N PHE A 321 -9.05 10.63 -23.13
CA PHE A 321 -9.26 11.46 -21.94
C PHE A 321 -10.45 12.41 -22.10
N ALA A 322 -11.14 12.65 -21.00
CA ALA A 322 -12.10 13.73 -20.82
C ALA A 322 -11.99 14.25 -19.37
N SER A 323 -12.44 15.48 -19.12
CA SER A 323 -12.64 15.94 -17.73
C SER A 323 -13.70 15.08 -17.06
N HIS A 324 -13.45 14.60 -15.84
CA HIS A 324 -14.48 14.04 -14.99
C HIS A 324 -15.32 15.15 -14.35
N ASN A 325 -16.39 14.77 -13.63
CA ASN A 325 -17.02 15.61 -12.62
C ASN A 325 -15.95 16.29 -11.76
N SER A 326 -16.09 17.61 -11.56
CA SER A 326 -15.07 18.44 -10.91
C SER A 326 -14.90 18.10 -9.44
N ALA A 327 -13.65 18.20 -8.97
CA ALA A 327 -13.35 18.24 -7.55
C ALA A 327 -13.92 19.49 -6.88
N LEU A 328 -14.34 19.34 -5.63
CA LEU A 328 -15.05 20.35 -4.86
C LEU A 328 -14.40 20.64 -3.51
N THR A 329 -13.66 19.68 -2.95
CA THR A 329 -13.23 19.76 -1.54
C THR A 329 -11.77 19.39 -1.31
N HIS A 330 -11.17 18.47 -2.09
CA HIS A 330 -9.78 18.10 -1.82
C HIS A 330 -8.82 19.19 -2.33
N PRO A 331 -7.93 19.75 -1.47
CA PRO A 331 -7.07 20.87 -1.87
C PRO A 331 -6.14 20.55 -3.05
N VAL A 332 -5.71 19.29 -3.19
CA VAL A 332 -4.91 18.85 -4.35
C VAL A 332 -5.79 18.73 -5.60
N LEU A 333 -6.93 18.03 -5.52
CA LEU A 333 -7.79 17.78 -6.68
C LEU A 333 -8.46 19.04 -7.23
N LEU A 334 -8.69 20.04 -6.39
CA LEU A 334 -9.13 21.37 -6.81
C LEU A 334 -8.14 22.02 -7.81
N ASN A 335 -6.84 21.70 -7.67
CA ASN A 335 -5.80 22.18 -8.57
C ASN A 335 -5.60 21.23 -9.75
N THR A 336 -5.39 19.94 -9.50
CA THR A 336 -5.04 18.95 -10.53
C THR A 336 -6.20 18.60 -11.44
N GLY A 337 -7.43 18.73 -10.95
CA GLY A 337 -8.63 18.22 -11.62
C GLY A 337 -8.63 16.69 -11.67
N VAL A 338 -9.72 16.11 -12.19
CA VAL A 338 -9.84 14.65 -12.33
C VAL A 338 -10.17 14.31 -13.78
N SER A 339 -9.48 13.32 -14.33
CA SER A 339 -9.77 12.82 -15.68
C SER A 339 -10.63 11.56 -15.68
N LYS A 340 -11.37 11.35 -16.75
CA LYS A 340 -11.96 10.07 -17.15
C LYS A 340 -11.24 9.57 -18.40
N ILE A 341 -10.74 8.34 -18.37
CA ILE A 341 -10.06 7.70 -19.49
C ILE A 341 -10.94 6.54 -19.96
N THR A 342 -11.49 6.65 -21.17
CA THR A 342 -12.36 5.60 -21.73
C THR A 342 -11.57 4.70 -22.66
N VAL A 343 -11.40 3.44 -22.28
CA VAL A 343 -10.78 2.39 -23.10
C VAL A 343 -11.89 1.61 -23.80
N ASP A 344 -12.13 1.93 -25.07
CA ASP A 344 -13.30 1.45 -25.82
C ASP A 344 -12.91 0.56 -27.01
N GLY A 345 -13.47 -0.64 -27.06
CA GLY A 345 -13.35 -1.54 -28.21
C GLY A 345 -12.00 -2.23 -28.35
N PHE A 346 -11.26 -2.39 -27.25
CA PHE A 346 -9.97 -3.09 -27.29
C PHE A 346 -10.19 -4.60 -27.20
N THR A 347 -9.50 -5.33 -28.09
CA THR A 347 -9.39 -6.79 -28.04
C THR A 347 -7.93 -7.15 -27.89
N ASN A 348 -7.59 -7.97 -26.90
CA ASN A 348 -6.22 -8.41 -26.58
C ASN A 348 -5.34 -7.23 -26.16
N LEU A 349 -5.47 -6.78 -24.91
CA LEU A 349 -4.71 -5.66 -24.36
C LEU A 349 -4.09 -6.05 -23.01
N THR A 350 -2.82 -5.72 -22.81
CA THR A 350 -2.17 -5.76 -21.48
C THR A 350 -1.69 -4.36 -21.11
N ILE A 351 -2.11 -3.87 -19.95
CA ILE A 351 -1.60 -2.64 -19.34
C ILE A 351 -0.87 -3.04 -18.07
N PHE A 352 0.40 -2.69 -17.93
CA PHE A 352 1.15 -3.08 -16.73
C PHE A 352 2.29 -2.10 -16.43
N SER A 353 2.91 -2.21 -15.26
CA SER A 353 4.23 -1.62 -15.00
C SER A 353 5.23 -2.66 -14.53
N ALA A 354 6.53 -2.39 -14.68
CA ALA A 354 7.56 -3.28 -14.16
C ALA A 354 7.66 -3.25 -12.63
N ASN A 355 7.39 -2.10 -11.99
CA ASN A 355 7.77 -1.82 -10.60
C ASN A 355 6.64 -1.29 -9.70
N GLY A 356 5.37 -1.42 -10.10
CA GLY A 356 4.23 -0.91 -9.32
C GLY A 356 4.01 0.60 -9.46
N ALA A 357 4.05 1.14 -10.68
CA ALA A 357 3.81 2.55 -10.94
C ALA A 357 2.43 3.01 -10.46
N LYS A 358 2.38 4.24 -9.91
CA LYS A 358 1.14 4.87 -9.46
C LYS A 358 0.38 5.53 -10.60
N ILE A 359 -0.93 5.44 -10.56
CA ILE A 359 -1.88 6.12 -11.43
C ILE A 359 -2.76 6.99 -10.53
N LYS A 360 -2.66 8.31 -10.70
CA LYS A 360 -3.31 9.29 -9.83
C LYS A 360 -4.30 10.15 -10.60
N HIS A 361 -5.32 10.65 -9.89
CA HIS A 361 -6.25 11.66 -10.38
C HIS A 361 -7.07 11.28 -11.63
N ALA A 362 -7.26 9.98 -11.92
CA ALA A 362 -8.04 9.54 -13.06
C ALA A 362 -8.84 8.25 -12.82
N ALA A 363 -10.04 8.23 -13.40
CA ALA A 363 -10.91 7.06 -13.49
C ALA A 363 -10.76 6.36 -14.85
N PHE A 364 -10.71 5.04 -14.88
CA PHE A 364 -10.70 4.23 -16.10
C PHE A 364 -12.06 3.59 -16.35
N THR A 365 -12.61 3.79 -17.54
CA THR A 365 -13.82 3.07 -17.96
C THR A 365 -13.53 2.21 -19.19
N PHE A 366 -13.54 0.90 -19.00
CA PHE A 366 -13.42 -0.08 -20.07
C PHE A 366 -14.79 -0.38 -20.65
N LYS A 367 -14.95 -0.19 -21.95
CA LYS A 367 -16.21 -0.44 -22.66
C LYS A 367 -16.00 -1.36 -23.83
N ARG A 368 -16.91 -2.31 -24.04
CA ARG A 368 -16.94 -3.20 -25.22
C ARG A 368 -15.57 -3.81 -25.54
N SER A 369 -14.83 -4.14 -24.49
CA SER A 369 -13.46 -4.64 -24.61
C SER A 369 -13.42 -6.10 -24.19
N THR A 370 -12.48 -6.86 -24.75
CA THR A 370 -12.34 -8.27 -24.44
C THR A 370 -10.90 -8.69 -24.34
N ASN A 371 -10.60 -9.65 -23.48
CA ASN A 371 -9.26 -10.20 -23.30
C ASN A 371 -8.27 -9.12 -22.86
N VAL A 372 -8.55 -8.52 -21.70
CA VAL A 372 -7.79 -7.39 -21.14
C VAL A 372 -7.10 -7.81 -19.84
N ILE A 373 -5.83 -7.46 -19.70
CA ILE A 373 -5.01 -7.67 -18.51
C ILE A 373 -4.56 -6.31 -17.98
N ILE A 374 -4.70 -6.09 -16.67
CA ILE A 374 -4.22 -4.90 -15.95
C ILE A 374 -3.40 -5.39 -14.76
N ARG A 375 -2.08 -5.11 -14.73
CA ARG A 375 -1.19 -5.71 -13.72
C ARG A 375 -0.16 -4.78 -13.14
N ASN A 376 0.16 -4.99 -11.86
CA ASN A 376 1.27 -4.30 -11.18
C ASN A 376 1.15 -2.78 -11.26
N LEU A 377 -0.02 -2.23 -10.95
CA LEU A 377 -0.30 -0.79 -10.92
C LEU A 377 -0.93 -0.41 -9.58
N GLU A 378 -0.53 0.73 -9.05
CA GLU A 378 -1.12 1.31 -7.85
C GLU A 378 -2.04 2.47 -8.25
N PHE A 379 -3.27 2.50 -7.74
CA PHE A 379 -4.29 3.49 -8.03
C PHE A 379 -4.56 4.31 -6.77
N ASP A 380 -4.34 5.62 -6.85
CA ASP A 380 -4.32 6.50 -5.67
C ASP A 380 -4.93 7.88 -5.95
N GLU A 381 -5.20 8.64 -4.89
CA GLU A 381 -5.59 10.04 -4.92
C GLU A 381 -6.91 10.32 -5.70
N LEU A 382 -7.92 9.44 -5.61
CA LEU A 382 -9.23 9.59 -6.27
C LEU A 382 -10.41 9.72 -5.29
N TRP A 383 -10.16 10.29 -4.11
CA TRP A 383 -11.19 10.55 -3.10
C TRP A 383 -11.15 12.00 -2.64
N GLU A 384 -12.33 12.55 -2.32
CA GLU A 384 -12.47 13.83 -1.63
C GLU A 384 -13.66 13.78 -0.68
N TRP A 385 -13.72 14.73 0.27
CA TRP A 385 -14.84 14.83 1.21
C TRP A 385 -16.14 15.24 0.51
N ASP A 386 -17.25 14.60 0.86
CA ASP A 386 -18.56 14.89 0.26
C ASP A 386 -19.43 15.82 1.12
N GLU A 387 -19.37 17.13 0.83
CA GLU A 387 -20.38 18.09 1.30
C GLU A 387 -21.65 18.08 0.43
N ALA A 388 -21.50 17.83 -0.87
CA ALA A 388 -22.52 18.12 -1.87
C ALA A 388 -23.71 17.16 -1.78
N THR A 389 -23.44 15.90 -1.44
CA THR A 389 -24.43 14.85 -1.19
C THR A 389 -24.38 14.37 0.26
N LYS A 390 -23.91 15.23 1.19
CA LYS A 390 -24.07 15.02 2.64
C LYS A 390 -23.47 13.69 3.16
N GLY A 391 -22.42 13.19 2.51
CA GLY A 391 -21.74 11.95 2.87
C GLY A 391 -22.28 10.69 2.17
N ASP A 392 -23.22 10.83 1.23
CA ASP A 392 -23.71 9.72 0.40
C ASP A 392 -22.69 9.30 -0.67
N TYR A 393 -21.81 10.23 -1.08
CA TYR A 393 -20.87 10.05 -2.17
C TYR A 393 -21.57 9.67 -3.48
N ASP A 394 -22.60 10.44 -3.86
CA ASP A 394 -23.48 10.17 -5.02
C ASP A 394 -23.42 11.27 -6.10
N LYS A 395 -22.35 12.08 -6.11
CA LYS A 395 -22.14 13.18 -7.06
C LYS A 395 -21.01 12.97 -8.05
N ASN A 396 -19.81 12.64 -7.54
CA ASN A 396 -18.61 12.74 -8.36
C ASN A 396 -18.42 11.52 -9.27
N ASP A 397 -18.99 10.37 -8.90
CA ASP A 397 -18.96 9.11 -9.65
C ASP A 397 -17.53 8.71 -10.06
N TRP A 398 -16.55 8.92 -9.17
CA TRP A 398 -15.16 8.55 -9.43
C TRP A 398 -14.88 7.12 -8.93
N ASP A 399 -14.78 6.21 -9.89
CA ASP A 399 -14.31 4.84 -9.70
C ASP A 399 -12.91 4.68 -10.31
N TYR A 400 -12.00 3.92 -9.69
CA TYR A 400 -10.70 3.67 -10.34
C TYR A 400 -10.87 2.88 -11.64
N ILE A 401 -11.64 1.78 -11.61
CA ILE A 401 -11.90 0.93 -12.78
C ILE A 401 -13.38 0.58 -12.87
N THR A 402 -13.99 0.89 -14.02
CA THR A 402 -15.35 0.47 -14.35
C THR A 402 -15.36 -0.34 -15.65
N ILE A 403 -15.88 -1.57 -15.59
CA ILE A 403 -15.96 -2.52 -16.72
C ILE A 403 -17.43 -2.59 -17.19
N GLU A 404 -17.68 -2.21 -18.44
CA GLU A 404 -19.01 -2.18 -19.04
C GLU A 404 -19.05 -2.95 -20.38
N GLU A 405 -20.08 -3.78 -20.57
CA GLU A 405 -20.33 -4.51 -21.82
C GLU A 405 -19.08 -5.28 -22.31
N SER A 406 -18.28 -5.81 -21.39
CA SER A 406 -16.93 -6.33 -21.65
C SER A 406 -16.76 -7.76 -21.15
N SER A 407 -15.74 -8.46 -21.64
CA SER A 407 -15.51 -9.86 -21.25
C SER A 407 -14.04 -10.19 -21.03
N LYS A 408 -13.73 -11.19 -20.19
CA LYS A 408 -12.34 -11.68 -19.99
C LYS A 408 -11.39 -10.58 -19.53
N PHE A 409 -11.52 -10.21 -18.26
CA PHE A 409 -10.64 -9.23 -17.61
C PHE A 409 -9.83 -9.89 -16.52
N TRP A 410 -8.53 -9.59 -16.45
CA TRP A 410 -7.67 -10.03 -15.35
C TRP A 410 -6.98 -8.81 -14.74
N ILE A 411 -7.39 -8.48 -13.51
CA ILE A 411 -6.80 -7.39 -12.72
C ILE A 411 -5.97 -8.07 -11.64
N ASP A 412 -4.64 -7.95 -11.72
CA ASP A 412 -3.74 -8.77 -10.89
C ASP A 412 -2.55 -8.00 -10.35
N HIS A 413 -2.21 -8.22 -9.08
CA HIS A 413 -1.14 -7.45 -8.41
C HIS A 413 -1.34 -5.94 -8.49
N CYS A 414 -2.58 -5.46 -8.37
CA CYS A 414 -2.84 -4.04 -8.28
C CYS A 414 -3.03 -3.60 -6.81
N THR A 415 -2.74 -2.34 -6.52
CA THR A 415 -3.07 -1.71 -5.23
C THR A 415 -4.09 -0.61 -5.49
N PHE A 416 -5.15 -0.53 -4.70
CA PHE A 416 -6.16 0.51 -4.80
C PHE A 416 -6.32 1.17 -3.43
N HIS A 417 -6.24 2.50 -3.40
CA HIS A 417 -6.46 3.29 -2.18
C HIS A 417 -7.90 3.81 -2.11
N LYS A 418 -8.12 4.88 -1.34
CA LYS A 418 -9.40 5.57 -1.22
C LYS A 418 -9.92 6.05 -2.59
N ALA A 419 -11.21 5.80 -2.86
CA ALA A 419 -11.94 6.34 -4.00
C ALA A 419 -13.25 6.99 -3.54
N TYR A 420 -13.70 8.03 -4.24
CA TYR A 420 -14.98 8.69 -3.95
C TYR A 420 -16.15 7.70 -3.99
N ASP A 421 -16.22 6.86 -5.04
CA ASP A 421 -17.24 5.82 -5.19
C ASP A 421 -16.62 4.40 -5.14
N GLY A 422 -16.61 3.65 -6.24
CA GLY A 422 -16.12 2.27 -6.31
C GLY A 422 -14.62 2.11 -6.56
N LEU A 423 -14.08 0.92 -6.27
CA LEU A 423 -12.69 0.56 -6.59
C LEU A 423 -12.61 -0.12 -7.95
N VAL A 424 -13.32 -1.24 -8.09
CA VAL A 424 -13.44 -1.98 -9.36
C VAL A 424 -14.88 -2.45 -9.53
N ASP A 425 -15.59 -1.80 -10.45
CA ASP A 425 -17.00 -2.06 -10.72
C ASP A 425 -17.20 -2.84 -12.02
N VAL A 426 -18.10 -3.82 -11.98
CA VAL A 426 -18.42 -4.71 -13.11
C VAL A 426 -19.90 -4.58 -13.44
N LYS A 427 -20.20 -3.98 -14.59
CA LYS A 427 -21.54 -3.51 -14.95
C LYS A 427 -21.95 -3.99 -16.34
N LYS A 428 -23.23 -3.84 -16.66
CA LYS A 428 -23.81 -4.03 -18.01
C LYS A 428 -23.47 -5.40 -18.63
N GLY A 429 -23.76 -6.46 -17.89
CA GLY A 429 -23.53 -7.86 -18.33
C GLY A 429 -22.08 -8.26 -18.59
N SER A 430 -21.10 -7.51 -18.07
CA SER A 430 -19.69 -7.85 -18.21
C SER A 430 -19.35 -9.17 -17.51
N ASN A 431 -18.59 -10.05 -18.15
CA ASN A 431 -18.35 -11.42 -17.69
C ASN A 431 -16.90 -11.87 -17.81
N GLY A 432 -16.56 -13.02 -17.23
CA GLY A 432 -15.20 -13.53 -17.29
C GLY A 432 -14.19 -12.65 -16.55
N VAL A 433 -14.54 -12.07 -15.40
CA VAL A 433 -13.63 -11.20 -14.65
C VAL A 433 -12.90 -11.98 -13.57
N THR A 434 -11.60 -11.75 -13.41
CA THR A 434 -10.81 -12.22 -12.28
C THR A 434 -10.01 -11.07 -11.71
N ILE A 435 -10.13 -10.86 -10.40
CA ILE A 435 -9.36 -9.89 -9.63
C ILE A 435 -8.55 -10.67 -8.62
N SER A 436 -7.23 -10.67 -8.76
CA SER A 436 -6.35 -11.52 -7.96
C SER A 436 -5.14 -10.81 -7.40
N TRP A 437 -4.58 -11.34 -6.31
CA TRP A 437 -3.32 -10.88 -5.73
C TRP A 437 -3.26 -9.36 -5.51
N SER A 438 -4.39 -8.72 -5.28
CA SER A 438 -4.51 -7.26 -5.22
C SER A 438 -4.79 -6.76 -3.81
N SER A 439 -4.32 -5.56 -3.51
CA SER A 439 -4.54 -4.89 -2.22
C SER A 439 -5.55 -3.76 -2.38
N PHE A 440 -6.52 -3.69 -1.47
CA PHE A 440 -7.52 -2.64 -1.40
C PHE A 440 -7.40 -2.00 -0.01
N LEU A 441 -6.95 -0.76 0.05
CA LEU A 441 -6.46 -0.13 1.27
C LEU A 441 -7.26 1.13 1.57
N GLY A 442 -7.60 1.32 2.86
CA GLY A 442 -7.96 2.62 3.39
C GLY A 442 -6.75 3.56 3.51
N ASP A 443 -7.01 4.77 4.01
CA ASP A 443 -5.98 5.71 4.43
C ASP A 443 -5.41 5.31 5.81
N ASP A 444 -4.13 5.58 6.05
CA ASP A 444 -3.46 5.19 7.30
C ASP A 444 -3.64 6.19 8.46
N GLY A 445 -4.30 7.33 8.21
CA GLY A 445 -4.51 8.39 9.18
C GLY A 445 -3.23 9.11 9.63
N SER A 446 -2.09 8.88 8.95
CA SER A 446 -0.84 9.55 9.27
C SER A 446 -0.93 11.06 9.03
N ALA A 447 -0.05 11.84 9.67
CA ALA A 447 -0.09 13.31 9.59
C ALA A 447 0.00 13.87 8.14
N GLY A 448 0.61 13.12 7.23
CA GLY A 448 0.75 13.46 5.81
C GLY A 448 -0.21 12.71 4.88
N SER A 449 -1.11 11.88 5.42
CA SER A 449 -2.01 11.04 4.62
C SER A 449 -3.00 11.88 3.79
N TRP A 450 -3.59 11.26 2.77
CA TRP A 450 -4.52 11.93 1.86
C TRP A 450 -5.77 12.43 2.60
N VAL A 451 -6.35 11.58 3.45
CA VAL A 451 -7.50 11.96 4.27
C VAL A 451 -7.12 13.04 5.28
N THR A 452 -5.93 12.97 5.89
CA THR A 452 -5.49 14.02 6.84
C THR A 452 -5.30 15.37 6.14
N GLN A 453 -4.75 15.39 4.93
CA GLN A 453 -4.64 16.61 4.12
C GLN A 453 -6.02 17.21 3.82
N GLN A 454 -7.00 16.39 3.42
CA GLN A 454 -8.38 16.81 3.23
C GLN A 454 -8.94 17.44 4.51
N ILE A 455 -8.88 16.73 5.63
CA ILE A 455 -9.51 17.18 6.88
C ILE A 455 -8.83 18.44 7.43
N ASN A 456 -7.51 18.59 7.27
CA ASN A 456 -6.82 19.83 7.65
C ASN A 456 -7.31 21.04 6.84
N ALA A 457 -7.60 20.86 5.54
CA ALA A 457 -8.18 21.93 4.71
C ALA A 457 -9.60 22.30 5.16
N LEU A 458 -10.43 21.32 5.54
CA LEU A 458 -11.77 21.59 6.09
C LEU A 458 -11.70 22.30 7.45
N GLU A 459 -10.81 21.87 8.34
CA GLU A 459 -10.62 22.45 9.67
C GLU A 459 -10.19 23.92 9.60
N ALA A 460 -9.33 24.27 8.63
CA ALA A 460 -8.89 25.65 8.41
C ALA A 460 -10.02 26.62 7.98
N ASN A 461 -11.14 26.10 7.45
CA ASN A 461 -12.26 26.90 6.97
C ASN A 461 -13.62 26.21 7.20
N GLN A 462 -13.90 25.82 8.45
CA GLN A 462 -15.12 25.06 8.77
C GLN A 462 -16.41 25.71 8.26
N SER A 463 -16.50 27.05 8.27
CA SER A 463 -17.70 27.77 7.81
C SER A 463 -18.07 27.52 6.34
N ALA A 464 -17.12 27.09 5.51
CA ALA A 464 -17.37 26.74 4.11
C ALA A 464 -17.89 25.31 3.93
N TYR A 465 -17.88 24.48 4.97
CA TYR A 465 -18.15 23.05 4.92
C TYR A 465 -19.21 22.67 5.97
N PRO A 466 -20.51 22.86 5.68
CA PRO A 466 -21.59 22.74 6.67
C PRO A 466 -21.70 21.37 7.34
N MET A 467 -21.48 20.26 6.61
CA MET A 467 -21.46 18.92 7.20
C MET A 467 -20.28 18.80 8.16
N TYR A 468 -19.07 19.13 7.70
CA TYR A 468 -17.88 19.07 8.55
C TYR A 468 -18.02 19.93 9.82
N ALA A 469 -18.46 21.19 9.68
CA ALA A 469 -18.71 22.08 10.81
C ALA A 469 -19.75 21.51 11.79
N PHE A 470 -20.81 20.86 11.28
CA PHE A 470 -21.82 20.22 12.13
C PHE A 470 -21.23 19.04 12.92
N LEU A 471 -20.42 18.18 12.28
CA LEU A 471 -19.73 17.06 12.96
C LEU A 471 -18.78 17.54 14.07
N ARG A 472 -18.09 18.67 13.83
CA ARG A 472 -17.19 19.31 14.81
C ARG A 472 -17.92 20.05 15.93
N SER A 473 -19.14 20.50 15.69
CA SER A 473 -19.94 21.29 16.64
C SER A 473 -20.30 20.52 17.90
N SER A 474 -20.71 21.22 18.96
CA SER A 474 -21.18 20.59 20.21
C SER A 474 -22.47 19.76 20.04
N ALA A 475 -23.14 19.81 18.89
CA ALA A 475 -24.29 18.95 18.60
C ALA A 475 -23.89 17.49 18.35
N VAL A 476 -22.65 17.26 17.89
CA VAL A 476 -22.08 15.92 17.67
C VAL A 476 -20.83 15.72 18.52
N GLY A 477 -19.86 16.63 18.40
CA GLY A 477 -18.67 16.68 19.26
C GLY A 477 -17.52 15.79 18.81
N LEU A 478 -17.47 15.37 17.53
CA LEU A 478 -16.34 14.60 17.00
C LEU A 478 -15.10 15.48 16.90
N SER A 479 -13.96 15.01 17.38
CA SER A 479 -12.68 15.69 17.17
C SER A 479 -12.22 15.59 15.72
N LYS A 480 -11.20 16.37 15.34
CA LYS A 480 -10.56 16.26 14.02
C LYS A 480 -10.04 14.82 13.79
N ASP A 481 -9.41 14.24 14.79
CA ASP A 481 -8.82 12.90 14.73
C ASP A 481 -9.90 11.81 14.64
N ASP A 482 -11.07 12.02 15.27
CA ASP A 482 -12.20 11.10 15.12
C ASP A 482 -12.72 11.10 13.68
N ILE A 483 -12.83 12.28 13.06
CA ILE A 483 -13.28 12.40 11.67
C ILE A 483 -12.26 11.76 10.73
N ILE A 484 -10.95 11.98 10.93
CA ILE A 484 -9.90 11.32 10.15
C ILE A 484 -10.03 9.80 10.27
N ALA A 485 -10.11 9.27 11.50
CA ALA A 485 -10.20 7.83 11.73
C ALA A 485 -11.44 7.21 11.07
N VAL A 486 -12.60 7.86 11.14
CA VAL A 486 -13.83 7.35 10.51
C VAL A 486 -13.76 7.46 8.98
N ALA A 487 -13.23 8.56 8.45
CA ALA A 487 -13.09 8.79 7.02
C ALA A 487 -11.97 7.96 6.36
N ALA A 488 -11.05 7.40 7.15
CA ALA A 488 -9.90 6.65 6.65
C ALA A 488 -10.27 5.36 5.91
N SER A 489 -11.33 4.68 6.33
CA SER A 489 -11.81 3.46 5.67
C SER A 489 -12.44 3.75 4.29
N GLN A 490 -12.32 2.80 3.36
CA GLN A 490 -12.93 2.91 2.03
C GLN A 490 -14.40 2.45 2.05
N LYS A 491 -15.30 3.27 1.50
CA LYS A 491 -16.75 3.08 1.65
C LYS A 491 -17.31 1.96 0.77
N LYS A 492 -16.92 1.90 -0.49
CA LYS A 492 -17.52 1.02 -1.51
C LYS A 492 -16.41 0.28 -2.27
N GLY A 493 -16.57 -1.04 -2.45
CA GLY A 493 -15.55 -1.92 -3.04
C GLY A 493 -15.86 -2.27 -4.47
N HIS A 494 -16.52 -3.41 -4.65
CA HIS A 494 -16.90 -3.95 -5.96
C HIS A 494 -18.41 -3.97 -6.15
N LEU A 495 -18.95 -3.05 -6.95
CA LEU A 495 -20.33 -3.15 -7.42
C LEU A 495 -20.38 -4.06 -8.66
N VAL A 496 -21.01 -5.22 -8.50
CA VAL A 496 -21.20 -6.20 -9.58
C VAL A 496 -22.68 -6.22 -9.96
N GLY A 497 -23.02 -5.43 -10.98
CA GLY A 497 -24.39 -5.14 -11.40
C GLY A 497 -24.93 -3.88 -10.72
N SER A 498 -25.00 -2.77 -11.45
CA SER A 498 -25.36 -1.46 -10.89
C SER A 498 -26.86 -1.21 -10.83
N THR A 499 -27.62 -1.77 -11.75
CA THR A 499 -29.06 -1.48 -11.93
C THR A 499 -29.88 -2.65 -11.40
N GLU A 500 -30.87 -2.37 -10.55
CA GLU A 500 -31.79 -3.38 -10.01
C GLU A 500 -32.55 -4.09 -11.16
N PHE A 501 -32.60 -5.42 -11.11
CA PHE A 501 -33.31 -6.32 -12.04
C PHE A 501 -32.98 -6.14 -13.53
N ALA A 502 -31.85 -5.53 -13.86
CA ALA A 502 -31.38 -5.48 -15.23
C ALA A 502 -31.14 -6.92 -15.73
N SER A 503 -31.72 -7.25 -16.89
CA SER A 503 -31.70 -8.63 -17.41
C SER A 503 -30.29 -9.12 -17.73
N ASP A 504 -29.37 -8.20 -18.04
CA ASP A 504 -27.97 -8.47 -18.29
C ASP A 504 -27.16 -8.76 -17.02
N ASN A 505 -27.68 -8.48 -15.81
CA ASN A 505 -27.01 -8.85 -14.56
C ASN A 505 -26.77 -10.36 -14.44
N ALA A 506 -27.65 -11.18 -15.04
CA ALA A 506 -27.52 -12.64 -15.02
C ALA A 506 -26.25 -13.14 -15.75
N ALA A 507 -25.64 -12.31 -16.62
CA ALA A 507 -24.40 -12.64 -17.30
C ALA A 507 -23.15 -12.32 -16.47
N LEU A 508 -23.27 -11.59 -15.36
CA LEU A 508 -22.12 -11.14 -14.56
C LEU A 508 -21.38 -12.33 -13.93
N GLU A 509 -20.07 -12.40 -14.13
CA GLU A 509 -19.20 -13.45 -13.60
C GLU A 509 -17.89 -12.87 -13.09
N VAL A 510 -17.62 -13.02 -11.78
CA VAL A 510 -16.43 -12.45 -11.13
C VAL A 510 -15.77 -13.49 -10.21
N THR A 511 -14.46 -13.67 -10.35
CA THR A 511 -13.62 -14.38 -9.38
C THR A 511 -12.78 -13.38 -8.61
N LEU A 512 -12.77 -13.47 -7.27
CA LEU A 512 -11.89 -12.73 -6.38
C LEU A 512 -10.98 -13.74 -5.68
N HIS A 513 -9.66 -13.62 -5.77
CA HIS A 513 -8.80 -14.51 -4.99
C HIS A 513 -7.48 -13.93 -4.59
N HIS A 514 -6.99 -14.33 -3.41
CA HIS A 514 -5.70 -13.85 -2.90
C HIS A 514 -5.65 -12.31 -2.79
N ASN A 515 -6.79 -11.68 -2.55
CA ASN A 515 -6.90 -10.24 -2.36
C ASN A 515 -6.89 -9.88 -0.88
N TYR A 516 -6.20 -8.80 -0.53
CA TYR A 516 -6.19 -8.23 0.81
C TYR A 516 -7.03 -6.95 0.84
N TYR A 517 -8.14 -6.98 1.57
CA TYR A 517 -9.02 -5.83 1.78
C TYR A 517 -8.80 -5.29 3.19
N GLN A 518 -8.13 -4.15 3.30
CA GLN A 518 -7.89 -3.45 4.56
C GLN A 518 -8.88 -2.30 4.71
N ASP A 519 -9.61 -2.30 5.83
CA ASP A 519 -10.52 -1.22 6.22
C ASP A 519 -11.53 -0.86 5.12
N GLN A 520 -12.05 -1.91 4.47
CA GLN A 520 -13.08 -1.84 3.46
C GLN A 520 -14.47 -2.02 4.12
N GLN A 521 -15.37 -1.06 3.92
CA GLN A 521 -16.66 -1.04 4.63
C GLN A 521 -17.75 -1.91 4.01
N ASP A 522 -17.76 -2.04 2.69
CA ASP A 522 -18.86 -2.68 1.96
C ASP A 522 -18.42 -3.22 0.59
N ARG A 523 -19.23 -4.13 0.04
CA ARG A 523 -19.15 -4.67 -1.32
C ARG A 523 -17.87 -5.49 -1.60
N MET A 524 -17.69 -6.62 -0.89
CA MET A 524 -16.59 -7.57 -1.15
C MET A 524 -17.05 -8.98 -1.63
N PRO A 525 -17.74 -9.12 -2.78
CA PRO A 525 -18.35 -8.10 -3.63
C PRO A 525 -19.80 -7.79 -3.23
N ARG A 526 -20.45 -6.83 -3.90
CA ARG A 526 -21.93 -6.70 -3.92
C ARG A 526 -22.46 -7.11 -5.28
N LEU A 527 -23.08 -8.29 -5.35
CA LEU A 527 -23.57 -8.92 -6.58
C LEU A 527 -25.10 -8.81 -6.76
N ARG A 528 -25.54 -8.57 -7.99
CA ARG A 528 -26.91 -8.78 -8.46
C ARG A 528 -26.97 -9.89 -9.51
N ALA A 529 -27.89 -10.85 -9.36
CA ALA A 529 -28.28 -11.92 -10.30
C ALA A 529 -27.22 -12.90 -10.87
N GLY A 530 -25.99 -12.47 -11.13
CA GLY A 530 -24.93 -13.29 -11.73
C GLY A 530 -24.27 -14.29 -10.78
N ASN A 531 -22.98 -14.56 -11.00
CA ASN A 531 -22.15 -15.46 -10.19
C ASN A 531 -20.88 -14.75 -9.71
N ALA A 532 -20.56 -14.87 -8.42
CA ALA A 532 -19.26 -14.47 -7.88
C ALA A 532 -18.64 -15.57 -7.01
N HIS A 533 -17.37 -15.82 -7.23
CA HIS A 533 -16.59 -16.77 -6.44
C HIS A 533 -15.43 -16.04 -5.79
N ALA A 534 -15.43 -15.96 -4.46
CA ALA A 534 -14.36 -15.41 -3.66
C ALA A 534 -13.67 -16.55 -2.90
N TYR A 535 -12.38 -16.76 -3.14
CA TYR A 535 -11.62 -17.75 -2.39
C TYR A 535 -10.26 -17.22 -1.97
N ASN A 536 -9.78 -17.64 -0.79
CA ASN A 536 -8.54 -17.12 -0.23
C ASN A 536 -8.45 -15.59 -0.26
N ILE A 537 -9.52 -14.90 0.12
CA ILE A 537 -9.48 -13.45 0.35
C ILE A 537 -9.38 -13.14 1.84
N VAL A 538 -8.88 -11.95 2.17
CA VAL A 538 -8.84 -11.45 3.54
C VAL A 538 -9.62 -10.15 3.60
N MET A 539 -10.71 -10.13 4.37
CA MET A 539 -11.46 -8.92 4.72
C MET A 539 -11.05 -8.50 6.13
N ASP A 540 -10.16 -7.51 6.24
CA ASP A 540 -9.57 -7.06 7.49
C ASP A 540 -10.05 -5.64 7.81
N SER A 541 -11.14 -5.55 8.57
CA SER A 541 -11.79 -4.28 8.91
C SER A 541 -11.51 -3.81 10.34
N ALA A 542 -10.44 -4.30 10.97
CA ALA A 542 -10.13 -4.00 12.37
C ALA A 542 -9.95 -2.50 12.65
N GLY A 543 -9.30 -1.75 11.74
CA GLY A 543 -9.13 -0.30 11.86
C GLY A 543 -10.46 0.43 11.72
N ALA A 544 -11.26 0.07 10.72
CA ALA A 544 -12.60 0.60 10.50
C ALA A 544 -13.55 0.31 11.68
N TRP A 545 -13.49 -0.91 12.21
CA TRP A 545 -14.30 -1.34 13.36
C TRP A 545 -13.93 -0.57 14.63
N ASN A 546 -12.63 -0.36 14.88
CA ASN A 546 -12.17 0.50 15.96
C ASN A 546 -12.67 1.96 15.76
N ALA A 547 -12.52 2.51 14.55
CA ALA A 547 -12.99 3.85 14.23
C ALA A 547 -14.51 4.03 14.44
N ARG A 548 -15.31 2.98 14.20
CA ARG A 548 -16.75 2.98 14.47
C ARG A 548 -17.06 3.32 15.93
N SER A 549 -16.26 2.80 16.87
CA SER A 549 -16.49 3.00 18.31
C SER A 549 -16.39 4.47 18.76
N ARG A 550 -15.78 5.33 17.94
CA ARG A 550 -15.68 6.78 18.16
C ARG A 550 -17.03 7.51 17.98
N ILE A 551 -17.99 6.88 17.30
CA ILE A 551 -19.34 7.42 17.09
C ILE A 551 -20.31 6.71 18.02
N THR A 552 -20.74 7.40 19.07
CA THR A 552 -21.78 6.88 19.99
C THR A 552 -23.15 6.87 19.31
N SER A 553 -24.11 6.10 19.85
CA SER A 553 -25.49 6.09 19.34
C SER A 553 -26.17 7.47 19.38
N ALA A 554 -25.81 8.32 20.36
CA ALA A 554 -26.32 9.69 20.45
C ALA A 554 -25.76 10.56 19.30
N MET A 555 -24.46 10.43 19.00
CA MET A 555 -23.84 11.09 17.85
C MET A 555 -24.45 10.61 16.53
N GLU A 556 -24.60 9.30 16.33
CA GLU A 556 -25.22 8.71 15.14
C GLU A 556 -26.64 9.24 14.92
N THR A 557 -27.43 9.37 16.00
CA THR A 557 -28.78 9.96 15.96
C THR A 557 -28.74 11.44 15.58
N ALA A 558 -27.79 12.21 16.12
CA ALA A 558 -27.64 13.63 15.79
C ALA A 558 -27.21 13.85 14.33
N ILE A 559 -26.27 13.03 13.83
CA ILE A 559 -25.77 13.04 12.45
C ILE A 559 -26.90 12.75 11.47
N SER A 560 -27.56 11.60 11.64
CA SER A 560 -28.66 11.16 10.76
C SER A 560 -29.89 12.07 10.88
N GLY A 561 -30.20 12.57 12.08
CA GLY A 561 -31.28 13.53 12.31
C GLY A 561 -31.11 14.87 11.59
N ASN A 562 -29.87 15.22 11.18
CA ASN A 562 -29.57 16.38 10.34
C ASN A 562 -29.48 16.03 8.84
N GLY A 563 -29.76 14.77 8.47
CA GLY A 563 -29.69 14.27 7.10
C GLY A 563 -28.27 14.07 6.58
N TYR A 564 -27.27 13.95 7.46
CA TYR A 564 -25.90 13.61 7.08
C TYR A 564 -25.63 12.11 7.22
N HIS A 565 -24.72 11.60 6.40
CA HIS A 565 -24.28 10.21 6.42
C HIS A 565 -22.79 10.16 6.76
N PHE A 566 -22.50 9.95 8.05
CA PHE A 566 -21.12 9.84 8.53
C PHE A 566 -21.00 8.70 9.55
N GLY A 567 -20.25 7.67 9.18
CA GLY A 567 -20.05 6.48 9.99
C GLY A 567 -19.40 5.33 9.21
N VAL A 568 -19.28 4.19 9.88
CA VAL A 568 -18.65 2.98 9.33
C VAL A 568 -19.70 1.91 9.07
N THR A 569 -19.96 1.64 7.78
CA THR A 569 -20.66 0.41 7.36
C THR A 569 -19.73 -0.77 7.58
N SER A 570 -20.28 -1.92 7.97
CA SER A 570 -19.49 -3.11 8.30
C SER A 570 -20.11 -4.35 7.64
N ASN A 571 -19.96 -4.43 6.32
CA ASN A 571 -20.47 -5.52 5.50
C ASN A 571 -19.33 -6.24 4.77
N GLY A 572 -19.47 -7.55 4.58
CA GLY A 572 -18.55 -8.36 3.80
C GLY A 572 -19.03 -8.57 2.36
N ALA A 573 -19.31 -9.83 2.03
CA ALA A 573 -19.88 -10.24 0.75
C ALA A 573 -21.41 -10.11 0.76
N ILE A 574 -21.96 -9.63 -0.36
CA ILE A 574 -23.40 -9.38 -0.50
C ILE A 574 -23.90 -10.01 -1.80
N SER A 575 -24.92 -10.86 -1.70
CA SER A 575 -25.64 -11.43 -2.84
C SER A 575 -27.06 -10.91 -2.86
N THR A 576 -27.54 -10.42 -4.01
CA THR A 576 -28.89 -9.87 -4.17
C THR A 576 -29.50 -10.33 -5.49
N GLU A 577 -30.82 -10.22 -5.62
CA GLU A 577 -31.55 -10.42 -6.87
C GLU A 577 -31.29 -11.79 -7.51
N ASN A 578 -31.33 -12.85 -6.70
CA ASN A 578 -31.01 -14.23 -7.08
C ASN A 578 -29.55 -14.49 -7.52
N GLY A 579 -28.63 -13.56 -7.28
CA GLY A 579 -27.19 -13.77 -7.46
C GLY A 579 -26.67 -14.97 -6.67
N ALA A 580 -25.53 -15.52 -7.08
CA ALA A 580 -24.86 -16.61 -6.37
C ALA A 580 -23.45 -16.17 -5.96
N VAL A 581 -23.20 -16.06 -4.65
CA VAL A 581 -21.88 -15.72 -4.11
C VAL A 581 -21.35 -16.86 -3.23
N LEU A 582 -20.19 -17.41 -3.57
CA LEU A 582 -19.48 -18.36 -2.70
C LEU A 582 -18.23 -17.69 -2.13
N VAL A 583 -18.06 -17.75 -0.80
CA VAL A 583 -16.86 -17.28 -0.10
C VAL A 583 -16.17 -18.48 0.59
N GLU A 584 -15.02 -18.94 0.11
CA GLU A 584 -14.37 -20.11 0.69
C GLU A 584 -12.92 -19.89 1.08
N LYS A 585 -12.45 -20.64 2.08
CA LYS A 585 -11.03 -20.66 2.49
C LYS A 585 -10.48 -19.26 2.76
N SER A 586 -11.32 -18.38 3.30
CA SER A 586 -11.04 -16.95 3.45
C SER A 586 -10.90 -16.57 4.92
N VAL A 587 -10.46 -15.34 5.18
CA VAL A 587 -10.35 -14.77 6.52
C VAL A 587 -11.15 -13.48 6.58
N ILE A 588 -12.02 -13.34 7.57
CA ILE A 588 -12.85 -12.15 7.80
C ILE A 588 -12.61 -11.68 9.24
N ILE A 589 -12.20 -10.43 9.41
CA ILE A 589 -11.81 -9.84 10.70
C ILE A 589 -12.60 -8.55 10.87
N ASP A 590 -13.38 -8.49 11.96
CA ASP A 590 -14.12 -7.32 12.43
C ASP A 590 -15.09 -6.73 11.39
N VAL A 591 -15.73 -7.62 10.64
CA VAL A 591 -16.85 -7.32 9.74
C VAL A 591 -18.14 -7.80 10.37
N TYR A 592 -18.99 -6.89 10.85
CA TYR A 592 -20.19 -7.22 11.62
C TYR A 592 -21.25 -7.99 10.83
N TYR A 593 -21.44 -7.68 9.54
CA TYR A 593 -22.33 -8.41 8.64
C TYR A 593 -21.54 -9.07 7.50
N PRO A 594 -20.86 -10.21 7.76
CA PRO A 594 -19.91 -10.78 6.81
C PRO A 594 -20.59 -11.33 5.55
N LEU A 595 -21.77 -11.94 5.66
CA LEU A 595 -22.55 -12.43 4.51
C LEU A 595 -23.96 -11.82 4.50
N ARG A 596 -24.29 -11.06 3.47
CA ARG A 596 -25.61 -10.45 3.31
C ARG A 596 -26.35 -10.98 2.08
N ASN A 597 -27.65 -11.20 2.21
CA ASN A 597 -28.48 -11.79 1.15
C ASN A 597 -29.58 -10.86 0.61
N ASN A 598 -29.80 -9.69 1.22
CA ASN A 598 -30.80 -8.71 0.79
C ASN A 598 -30.44 -7.32 1.32
N GLN A 599 -30.53 -6.29 0.45
CA GLN A 599 -30.20 -4.89 0.78
C GLN A 599 -31.38 -3.92 0.59
N LYS A 600 -32.58 -4.43 0.25
CA LYS A 600 -33.76 -3.60 0.01
C LYS A 600 -34.74 -3.69 1.16
N ASP A 601 -35.28 -4.89 1.36
CA ASP A 601 -36.25 -5.23 2.38
C ASP A 601 -36.26 -6.75 2.52
N ALA A 602 -36.05 -7.25 3.75
CA ALA A 602 -35.97 -8.68 4.04
C ALA A 602 -37.26 -9.44 3.70
N SER A 603 -38.41 -8.74 3.62
CA SER A 603 -39.70 -9.29 3.25
C SER A 603 -39.92 -9.44 1.75
N LEU A 604 -39.05 -8.87 0.91
CA LEU A 604 -39.14 -8.94 -0.55
C LEU A 604 -38.21 -10.03 -1.10
N PRO A 605 -38.71 -11.26 -1.36
CA PRO A 605 -37.87 -12.40 -1.75
C PRO A 605 -37.18 -12.23 -3.11
N ASP A 606 -37.70 -11.38 -4.00
CA ASP A 606 -37.11 -11.12 -5.31
C ASP A 606 -35.77 -10.40 -5.24
N TYR A 607 -35.56 -9.58 -4.20
CA TYR A 607 -34.26 -8.92 -3.94
C TYR A 607 -33.25 -9.85 -3.25
N THR A 608 -33.67 -11.05 -2.84
CA THR A 608 -32.83 -11.96 -2.07
C THR A 608 -31.91 -12.77 -2.97
N GLY A 609 -30.61 -12.76 -2.69
CA GLY A 609 -29.60 -13.59 -3.34
C GLY A 609 -29.29 -14.89 -2.59
N LYS A 610 -28.49 -15.74 -3.23
CA LYS A 610 -27.92 -16.97 -2.68
C LYS A 610 -26.47 -16.70 -2.29
N ILE A 611 -26.10 -17.01 -1.07
CA ILE A 611 -24.73 -16.80 -0.58
C ILE A 611 -24.35 -17.87 0.44
N ALA A 612 -23.11 -18.35 0.38
CA ALA A 612 -22.57 -19.31 1.33
C ALA A 612 -21.09 -19.01 1.62
N ALA A 613 -20.63 -19.45 2.79
CA ALA A 613 -19.21 -19.55 3.11
C ALA A 613 -18.80 -20.97 3.48
N ILE A 614 -17.60 -21.40 3.05
CA ILE A 614 -17.06 -22.75 3.30
C ILE A 614 -15.64 -22.65 3.86
N ASP A 615 -15.39 -23.31 4.99
CA ASP A 615 -14.10 -23.33 5.70
C ASP A 615 -13.43 -21.94 5.77
N THR A 616 -14.16 -20.96 6.32
CA THR A 616 -13.73 -19.57 6.43
C THR A 616 -13.47 -19.24 7.90
N ILE A 617 -12.36 -18.54 8.17
CA ILE A 617 -12.05 -17.98 9.49
C ILE A 617 -12.79 -16.65 9.61
N TYR A 618 -13.53 -16.48 10.71
CA TYR A 618 -14.21 -15.26 11.08
C TYR A 618 -13.79 -14.83 12.48
N SER A 619 -13.49 -13.55 12.67
CA SER A 619 -13.28 -12.96 13.98
C SER A 619 -14.08 -11.68 14.11
N LEU A 620 -14.67 -11.46 15.29
CA LEU A 620 -15.29 -10.19 15.67
C LEU A 620 -14.96 -9.92 17.13
N ASP A 621 -14.40 -8.74 17.42
CA ASP A 621 -14.01 -8.32 18.78
C ASP A 621 -13.11 -9.37 19.46
N GLY A 622 -12.19 -9.96 18.68
CA GLY A 622 -11.26 -11.01 19.13
C GLY A 622 -11.88 -12.40 19.32
N THR A 623 -13.19 -12.57 19.17
CA THR A 623 -13.85 -13.90 19.22
C THR A 623 -13.75 -14.57 17.86
N THR A 624 -13.11 -15.73 17.79
CA THR A 624 -12.83 -16.45 16.53
C THR A 624 -13.77 -17.65 16.29
N PHE A 625 -14.16 -17.84 15.03
CA PHE A 625 -14.86 -18.99 14.47
C PHE A 625 -14.13 -19.47 13.20
N ARG A 626 -14.13 -20.77 12.94
CA ARG A 626 -13.75 -21.34 11.63
C ARG A 626 -14.79 -22.37 11.24
N GLY A 627 -15.38 -22.23 10.06
CA GLY A 627 -16.39 -23.18 9.59
C GLY A 627 -17.19 -22.65 8.41
N ASN A 628 -18.38 -23.23 8.24
CA ASN A 628 -19.27 -22.92 7.12
C ASN A 628 -20.39 -21.97 7.56
N SER A 629 -21.07 -21.36 6.60
CA SER A 629 -22.25 -20.52 6.87
C SER A 629 -23.51 -21.32 7.21
N ASP A 630 -23.58 -22.60 6.85
CA ASP A 630 -24.77 -23.46 7.00
C ASP A 630 -24.78 -24.28 8.30
N THR A 631 -23.69 -24.26 9.07
CA THR A 631 -23.66 -24.89 10.40
C THR A 631 -24.55 -24.14 11.37
N ALA A 632 -25.31 -24.86 12.21
CA ALA A 632 -26.22 -24.26 13.18
C ALA A 632 -25.51 -23.26 14.11
N GLY A 633 -26.03 -22.04 14.21
CA GLY A 633 -25.46 -20.98 15.05
C GLY A 633 -24.21 -20.31 14.46
N SER A 634 -23.86 -20.57 13.19
CA SER A 634 -22.72 -19.93 12.53
C SER A 634 -22.85 -18.40 12.52
N PRO A 635 -21.81 -17.65 12.93
CA PRO A 635 -21.77 -16.20 12.76
C PRO A 635 -21.65 -15.77 11.29
N LEU A 636 -21.40 -16.74 10.39
CA LEU A 636 -21.39 -16.53 8.93
C LEU A 636 -22.75 -16.84 8.29
N SER A 637 -23.82 -17.13 9.05
CA SER A 637 -25.14 -17.38 8.46
C SER A 637 -25.63 -16.14 7.68
N PRO A 638 -26.17 -16.31 6.45
CA PRO A 638 -26.64 -15.18 5.66
C PRO A 638 -27.80 -14.43 6.33
N VAL A 639 -27.76 -13.09 6.26
CA VAL A 639 -28.78 -12.18 6.82
C VAL A 639 -29.14 -11.07 5.82
N PRO A 640 -30.29 -10.38 5.94
CA PRO A 640 -31.36 -10.57 6.93
C PRO A 640 -32.55 -11.39 6.43
N ALA A 641 -32.66 -11.65 5.13
CA ALA A 641 -33.83 -12.30 4.54
C ALA A 641 -33.80 -13.82 4.75
N ALA A 642 -34.94 -14.48 4.52
CA ALA A 642 -35.01 -15.94 4.48
C ALA A 642 -33.98 -16.50 3.49
N ILE A 643 -33.20 -17.49 3.94
CA ILE A 643 -32.08 -18.03 3.17
C ILE A 643 -32.59 -18.81 1.96
N LYS A 644 -32.13 -18.42 0.77
CA LYS A 644 -32.22 -19.26 -0.42
C LYS A 644 -31.03 -20.23 -0.42
N PRO A 645 -31.24 -21.57 -0.53
CA PRO A 645 -30.15 -22.52 -0.59
C PRO A 645 -29.16 -22.16 -1.70
N PHE A 646 -27.87 -22.27 -1.38
CA PHE A 646 -26.83 -21.94 -2.34
C PHE A 646 -26.87 -22.89 -3.54
N SER A 647 -26.83 -22.30 -4.74
CA SER A 647 -26.63 -22.96 -6.01
C SER A 647 -26.10 -21.92 -6.99
N TRP A 648 -25.23 -22.33 -7.89
CA TRP A 648 -24.79 -21.45 -8.97
C TRP A 648 -25.91 -21.16 -9.96
N ASN A 649 -25.81 -20.04 -10.67
CA ASN A 649 -26.71 -19.70 -11.77
C ASN A 649 -26.13 -20.26 -13.07
N GLY A 650 -26.81 -21.24 -13.68
CA GLY A 650 -26.47 -21.78 -15.01
C GLY A 650 -25.52 -22.99 -15.03
N PHE A 651 -24.90 -23.35 -13.90
CA PHE A 651 -24.04 -24.54 -13.78
C PHE A 651 -24.15 -25.18 -12.39
N THR A 652 -23.67 -26.41 -12.22
CA THR A 652 -23.68 -27.12 -10.93
C THR A 652 -22.36 -27.02 -10.18
N THR A 653 -21.26 -26.84 -10.91
CA THR A 653 -19.89 -26.69 -10.41
C THR A 653 -19.20 -25.58 -11.21
N LEU A 654 -18.21 -24.91 -10.60
CA LEU A 654 -17.47 -23.84 -11.26
C LEU A 654 -16.83 -24.35 -12.57
N PRO A 655 -16.84 -23.54 -13.65
CA PRO A 655 -16.30 -23.94 -14.95
C PRO A 655 -14.77 -23.88 -15.04
N TYR A 656 -14.06 -23.89 -13.91
CA TYR A 656 -12.60 -23.86 -13.81
C TYR A 656 -12.12 -24.61 -12.57
N SER A 657 -10.86 -25.04 -12.58
CA SER A 657 -10.17 -25.57 -11.41
C SER A 657 -9.33 -24.48 -10.73
N TYR A 658 -9.12 -24.63 -9.43
CA TYR A 658 -8.29 -23.76 -8.61
C TYR A 658 -7.71 -24.57 -7.45
N THR A 659 -6.63 -24.07 -6.87
CA THR A 659 -6.09 -24.58 -5.61
C THR A 659 -6.38 -23.54 -4.55
N ALA A 660 -6.93 -23.98 -3.42
CA ALA A 660 -7.21 -23.09 -2.30
C ALA A 660 -6.24 -23.37 -1.15
N ASP A 661 -5.59 -22.32 -0.67
CA ASP A 661 -4.71 -22.34 0.49
C ASP A 661 -5.52 -22.51 1.79
N ASP A 662 -4.88 -22.98 2.86
CA ASP A 662 -5.51 -22.98 4.18
C ASP A 662 -5.68 -21.53 4.69
N PRO A 663 -6.89 -21.12 5.12
CA PRO A 663 -7.13 -19.76 5.62
C PRO A 663 -6.26 -19.39 6.84
N ALA A 664 -5.76 -20.35 7.61
CA ALA A 664 -4.95 -20.08 8.80
C ALA A 664 -3.63 -19.36 8.51
N THR A 665 -3.04 -19.58 7.32
CA THR A 665 -1.78 -18.92 6.90
C THR A 665 -2.01 -17.79 5.90
N LEU A 666 -3.26 -17.58 5.46
CA LEU A 666 -3.59 -16.73 4.33
C LEU A 666 -3.23 -15.25 4.58
N LYS A 667 -3.63 -14.67 5.73
CA LYS A 667 -3.33 -13.26 6.02
C LYS A 667 -1.82 -13.00 5.98
N ALA A 668 -1.01 -13.87 6.58
CA ALA A 668 0.44 -13.76 6.52
C ALA A 668 0.98 -13.89 5.10
N ARG A 669 0.43 -14.81 4.29
CA ARG A 669 0.82 -15.00 2.87
C ARG A 669 0.52 -13.76 2.03
N LEU A 670 -0.65 -13.16 2.19
CA LEU A 670 -1.05 -11.98 1.41
C LEU A 670 -0.31 -10.70 1.85
N MET A 671 0.10 -10.60 3.12
CA MET A 671 0.86 -9.46 3.63
C MET A 671 2.39 -9.63 3.47
N ALA A 672 2.86 -10.77 2.99
CA ALA A 672 4.27 -11.00 2.72
C ALA A 672 4.83 -10.03 1.66
N ALA A 673 6.15 -9.93 1.56
CA ALA A 673 6.78 -9.03 0.59
C ALA A 673 6.48 -9.40 -0.87
N ASN A 674 6.27 -10.68 -1.16
CA ASN A 674 5.77 -11.21 -2.44
C ASN A 674 4.26 -11.56 -2.36
N GLY A 675 3.53 -10.85 -1.51
CA GLY A 675 2.09 -10.97 -1.30
C GLY A 675 1.26 -10.19 -2.29
N ALA A 676 0.05 -9.82 -1.87
CA ALA A 676 -0.88 -9.04 -2.67
C ALA A 676 -0.42 -7.58 -2.83
N GLY A 677 -0.74 -6.99 -3.98
CA GLY A 677 -0.52 -5.59 -4.29
C GLY A 677 0.55 -5.34 -5.35
N ALA A 678 0.55 -4.11 -5.87
CA ALA A 678 1.54 -3.62 -6.80
C ALA A 678 2.92 -3.46 -6.13
N GLY A 679 3.99 -3.61 -6.93
CA GLY A 679 5.37 -3.45 -6.48
C GLY A 679 5.89 -4.59 -5.58
N LYS A 680 5.10 -5.64 -5.34
CA LYS A 680 5.46 -6.77 -4.46
C LYS A 680 6.31 -7.83 -5.17
N LEU A 681 5.99 -8.14 -6.42
CA LEU A 681 6.75 -9.13 -7.18
C LEU A 681 7.92 -8.48 -7.91
N SER A 682 9.13 -8.86 -7.51
CA SER A 682 10.38 -8.49 -8.19
C SER A 682 10.83 -9.64 -9.09
N TRP A 683 10.52 -9.55 -10.38
CA TRP A 683 10.86 -10.55 -11.39
C TRP A 683 11.04 -9.91 -12.77
N ALA A 684 11.46 -10.69 -13.77
CA ALA A 684 11.62 -10.18 -15.13
C ALA A 684 10.28 -9.64 -15.65
N LYS A 685 10.27 -8.42 -16.19
CA LYS A 685 9.03 -7.75 -16.62
C LYS A 685 8.22 -8.52 -17.67
N ALA A 686 8.85 -9.42 -18.42
CA ALA A 686 8.18 -10.31 -19.36
C ALA A 686 7.15 -11.23 -18.68
N ASN A 687 7.34 -11.56 -17.39
CA ASN A 687 6.40 -12.37 -16.61
C ASN A 687 5.05 -11.66 -16.43
N TRP A 688 5.02 -10.32 -16.42
CA TRP A 688 3.76 -9.57 -16.36
C TRP A 688 2.87 -9.77 -17.61
N LEU A 689 3.45 -10.23 -18.72
CA LEU A 689 2.73 -10.57 -19.95
C LEU A 689 2.28 -12.05 -19.99
N GLN A 690 2.73 -12.87 -19.03
CA GLN A 690 2.38 -14.28 -18.94
C GLN A 690 1.17 -14.51 -18.05
N THR A 691 0.50 -15.64 -18.26
CA THR A 691 -0.72 -16.03 -17.55
C THR A 691 -0.63 -17.41 -16.89
N SER A 692 0.47 -18.14 -17.11
CA SER A 692 0.76 -19.46 -16.55
C SER A 692 2.26 -19.68 -16.38
#